data_AF-A0A7Z2MRR3-F1
#
_entry.id   AF-A0A7Z2MRR3-F1
#
_cell.length_a   1.000
_cell.length_b   1.000
_cell.length_c   1.000
_cell.angle_alpha   90.00
_cell.angle_beta   90.00
_cell.angle_gamma   90.00
#
_symmetry.space_group_name_H-M   'P 1'
#
loop_
_entity.id
_entity.type
_entity.pdbx_description
1 polymer ?
#
loop_
_entity_poly.entity_id
_entity_poly.type
_entity_poly.pdbx_seq_one_letter_code
_entity_poly.pdbx_strand_id
1 'polypeptide(L)'
;MSDQNNSQTSYVPDVKRSKGISPLWLLPILTMVLAGWLVVKSIHDAGQRVQIYFSDAAGLVAGRTTIRYQGLEVGMVRDINLSEDLGSIYVDADIYPEATKLLNDKTRFWLVKPTASLTGVSGLDALVSGNYISIQPGDGEEFETTFHALDSAPTDLRVSQGLNIKLKSRDLGGVSIGSQIVYKKIPIGAVYSYQLDEDAKSITIQANIQEQYRHIINDRSRFWNVSGIGASIGFEGVDVRLESMSALLGGAIAVDSPDDGEPVEENTEFRLYKDLKTAGRGIAIKIALPDDNKVSSEGAPIMYRGIEIGQVTDLSLSEGREVILASAAIQPAFSDMLTTGTRFVLEEAKVSLSGVENIANLVRGNFLTIVPGDGERSRRFTAIRKNVFNQQQEKSIAIRLISDNSFGLDSGANVLYKGIVVGSIINVGLVDEKKQAKHEVFMDVLIDHEYKHLIKSNNRFYVTGSASAELTESGLSVTVPPAKQLLTGSISFVSEGSESIQKEYQLFQNESLAELAQYNKTGSKTLMLFASELPPISKGSPLLYRNLPVGNVSDFHLVDGGVLIKATIENRFAYLVTPQTVFWNRSGIEIDASLSGVSVKAHPLKSLIEGGIAFDSVPGVENKVGERWKLYADQQKARKFGRVISLETDGTQEVLKGMPIEYQGVKVGEVTLVVPNFRRNLVEVTARILPEYVANIAVEGTHFWLTEPEIGLGGVKNLGALVSKSISVEPGNGKAKFDFPLEKGFDRVEGVMFTLQSEQRGSVQVGTPVLYRQMEVGQVTDVRLGEFADRVVSTIKIKPEYAYLVRQNSVFWNVSGVDVSIGITGANIKAGTIDSLVRGGIAFSTPEQSQIPPAAKRGHSFYLYPRADESWVQWRTPIPKP
;
A
#
# COMPACT_ATOMS: atom_id res chain seq x y z
N MET A 1 97.49 -134.40 -91.72
CA MET A 1 97.54 -135.74 -91.13
C MET A 1 96.38 -135.85 -90.14
N SER A 2 95.48 -136.82 -90.35
CA SER A 2 94.63 -137.53 -89.35
C SER A 2 93.76 -136.68 -88.39
N ASP A 3 92.50 -136.95 -88.04
CA ASP A 3 91.67 -138.15 -88.05
C ASP A 3 90.17 -137.78 -87.83
N GLN A 4 89.28 -138.55 -88.47
CA GLN A 4 88.06 -139.19 -87.95
C GLN A 4 86.97 -138.49 -87.08
N ASN A 5 85.76 -138.52 -87.66
CA ASN A 5 84.51 -139.17 -87.20
C ASN A 5 83.51 -138.58 -86.16
N ASN A 6 82.25 -138.76 -86.58
CA ASN A 6 81.03 -139.19 -85.86
C ASN A 6 80.12 -138.23 -85.03
N SER A 7 78.91 -138.04 -85.57
CA SER A 7 77.58 -138.47 -85.06
C SER A 7 77.14 -138.13 -83.63
N GLN A 8 76.07 -137.33 -83.46
CA GLN A 8 74.66 -137.75 -83.20
C GLN A 8 73.77 -136.57 -82.73
N THR A 9 72.45 -136.75 -82.90
CA THR A 9 71.29 -135.83 -82.85
C THR A 9 70.81 -135.35 -81.47
N SER A 10 70.21 -134.14 -81.39
CA SER A 10 69.21 -133.72 -80.38
C SER A 10 68.38 -132.49 -80.83
N TYR A 11 67.21 -132.26 -80.20
CA TYR A 11 66.01 -131.50 -80.64
C TYR A 11 65.85 -130.08 -80.02
N VAL A 12 64.81 -129.33 -80.48
CA VAL A 12 64.16 -128.02 -80.05
C VAL A 12 64.91 -126.68 -80.26
N PRO A 13 64.22 -125.50 -80.40
CA PRO A 13 62.79 -125.20 -80.64
C PRO A 13 62.48 -124.19 -81.78
N ASP A 14 61.19 -124.07 -82.11
CA ASP A 14 60.54 -123.12 -83.05
C ASP A 14 60.51 -121.67 -82.50
N VAL A 15 60.95 -120.70 -83.30
CA VAL A 15 60.87 -119.25 -83.01
C VAL A 15 60.37 -118.49 -84.25
N LYS A 16 59.08 -118.15 -84.24
CA LYS A 16 58.43 -117.23 -85.19
C LYS A 16 58.83 -115.77 -84.92
N ARG A 17 59.24 -115.05 -85.97
CA ARG A 17 59.43 -113.58 -85.98
C ARG A 17 58.08 -112.86 -86.08
N SER A 18 57.74 -112.05 -85.08
CA SER A 18 56.65 -111.06 -85.16
C SER A 18 57.19 -109.69 -85.61
N LYS A 19 56.64 -109.13 -86.70
CA LYS A 19 56.71 -107.69 -86.99
C LYS A 19 55.63 -106.99 -86.18
N GLY A 20 56.03 -106.31 -85.11
CA GLY A 20 55.18 -105.43 -84.32
C GLY A 20 56.01 -104.25 -83.82
N ILE A 21 55.47 -103.04 -83.93
CA ILE A 21 56.06 -101.83 -83.35
C ILE A 21 56.11 -102.04 -81.83
N SER A 22 57.28 -101.84 -81.22
CA SER A 22 57.51 -102.09 -79.80
C SER A 22 56.53 -101.30 -78.91
N PRO A 23 55.92 -101.90 -77.86
CA PRO A 23 55.00 -101.22 -76.94
C PRO A 23 55.59 -99.98 -76.25
N LEU A 24 56.91 -99.80 -76.27
CA LEU A 24 57.59 -98.63 -75.70
C LEU A 24 57.21 -97.30 -76.38
N TRP A 25 56.69 -97.33 -77.62
CA TRP A 25 56.28 -96.12 -78.38
C TRP A 25 54.85 -95.64 -78.09
N LEU A 26 54.03 -96.41 -77.36
CA LEU A 26 52.69 -95.97 -76.96
C LEU A 26 52.73 -94.79 -75.97
N LEU A 27 53.71 -94.77 -75.07
CA LEU A 27 53.78 -93.79 -74.00
C LEU A 27 54.10 -92.36 -74.51
N PRO A 28 55.09 -92.13 -75.39
CA PRO A 28 55.35 -90.81 -75.99
C PRO A 28 54.17 -90.26 -76.81
N ILE A 29 53.51 -91.11 -77.59
CA ILE A 29 52.36 -90.71 -78.42
C ILE A 29 51.16 -90.36 -77.54
N LEU A 30 50.90 -91.15 -76.49
CA LEU A 30 49.85 -90.86 -75.53
C LEU A 30 50.09 -89.52 -74.80
N THR A 31 51.33 -89.24 -74.40
CA THR A 31 51.68 -87.93 -73.81
C THR A 31 51.52 -86.78 -74.80
N MET A 32 51.83 -86.97 -76.08
CA MET A 32 51.68 -85.92 -77.11
C MET A 32 50.20 -85.61 -77.39
N VAL A 33 49.34 -86.64 -77.39
CA VAL A 33 47.88 -86.48 -77.52
C VAL A 33 47.29 -85.81 -76.28
N LEU A 34 47.71 -86.21 -75.07
CA LEU A 34 47.29 -85.56 -73.82
C LEU A 34 47.76 -84.10 -73.74
N ALA A 35 49.00 -83.81 -74.15
CA ALA A 35 49.52 -82.44 -74.20
C ALA A 35 48.76 -81.58 -75.23
N GLY A 36 48.51 -82.09 -76.43
CA GLY A 36 47.71 -81.40 -77.44
C GLY A 36 46.28 -81.14 -76.97
N TRP A 37 45.66 -82.11 -76.30
CA TRP A 37 44.33 -81.95 -75.71
C TRP A 37 44.31 -80.92 -74.58
N LEU A 38 45.33 -80.89 -73.71
CA LEU A 38 45.47 -79.88 -72.66
C LEU A 38 45.64 -78.47 -73.21
N VAL A 39 46.38 -78.29 -74.32
CA VAL A 39 46.53 -76.98 -74.96
C VAL A 39 45.20 -76.48 -75.55
N VAL A 40 44.48 -77.34 -76.28
CA VAL A 40 43.16 -76.97 -76.85
C VAL A 40 42.15 -76.69 -75.74
N LYS A 41 42.12 -77.54 -74.71
CA LYS A 41 41.26 -77.33 -73.54
C LYS A 41 41.60 -76.02 -72.82
N SER A 42 42.88 -75.71 -72.65
CA SER A 42 43.32 -74.45 -72.02
C SER A 42 42.96 -73.20 -72.82
N ILE A 43 42.85 -73.28 -74.15
CA ILE A 43 42.42 -72.16 -75.00
C ILE A 43 40.89 -72.00 -74.96
N HIS A 44 40.14 -73.10 -74.93
CA HIS A 44 38.68 -73.03 -74.87
C HIS A 44 38.14 -72.65 -73.48
N ASP A 45 38.86 -73.05 -72.42
CA ASP A 45 38.56 -72.68 -71.03
C ASP A 45 39.10 -71.27 -70.66
N ALA A 46 39.82 -70.60 -71.57
CA ALA A 46 40.28 -69.23 -71.36
C ALA A 46 39.13 -68.24 -71.62
N GLY A 47 38.68 -67.54 -70.56
CA GLY A 47 37.72 -66.44 -70.68
C GLY A 47 38.25 -65.25 -71.49
N GLN A 48 37.43 -64.20 -71.61
CA GLN A 48 37.83 -62.95 -72.27
C GLN A 48 38.52 -62.00 -71.28
N ARG A 49 39.73 -61.54 -71.60
CA ARG A 49 40.39 -60.48 -70.82
C ARG A 49 39.86 -59.11 -71.22
N VAL A 50 39.52 -58.29 -70.21
CA VAL A 50 39.06 -56.90 -70.35
C VAL A 50 39.84 -55.98 -69.42
N GLN A 51 39.98 -54.72 -69.83
CA GLN A 51 40.58 -53.64 -69.04
C GLN A 51 39.49 -52.69 -68.57
N ILE A 52 39.40 -52.48 -67.26
CA ILE A 52 38.39 -51.60 -66.66
C ILE A 52 39.11 -50.50 -65.88
N TYR A 53 38.93 -49.25 -66.30
CA TYR A 53 39.50 -48.06 -65.68
C TYR A 53 38.59 -47.55 -64.56
N PHE A 54 39.16 -47.31 -63.39
CA PHE A 54 38.50 -46.77 -62.20
C PHE A 54 39.19 -45.49 -61.74
N SER A 55 38.38 -44.54 -61.25
CA SER A 55 38.84 -43.35 -60.52
C SER A 55 39.42 -43.71 -59.14
N ASP A 56 38.95 -44.81 -58.53
CA ASP A 56 39.39 -45.34 -57.23
C ASP A 56 39.30 -46.87 -57.21
N ALA A 57 40.38 -47.55 -56.78
CA ALA A 57 40.47 -49.01 -56.68
C ALA A 57 40.47 -49.52 -55.23
N ALA A 58 40.11 -48.68 -54.24
CA ALA A 58 40.10 -49.07 -52.84
C ALA A 58 39.26 -50.34 -52.58
N GLY A 59 39.94 -51.39 -52.12
CA GLY A 59 39.36 -52.69 -51.76
C GLY A 59 39.20 -53.67 -52.93
N LEU A 60 39.72 -53.36 -54.12
CA LEU A 60 39.91 -54.34 -55.18
C LEU A 60 41.16 -55.19 -54.90
N VAL A 61 41.07 -56.50 -55.11
CA VAL A 61 42.16 -57.46 -54.87
C VAL A 61 42.27 -58.44 -56.04
N ALA A 62 43.45 -58.49 -56.65
CA ALA A 62 43.82 -59.45 -57.67
C ALA A 62 43.55 -60.90 -57.23
N GLY A 63 42.86 -61.67 -58.06
CA GLY A 63 42.48 -63.06 -57.81
C GLY A 63 41.39 -63.27 -56.77
N ARG A 64 40.76 -62.20 -56.24
CA ARG A 64 39.66 -62.30 -55.27
C ARG A 64 38.43 -61.49 -55.65
N THR A 65 38.60 -60.29 -56.22
CA THR A 65 37.45 -59.46 -56.59
C THR A 65 36.74 -60.07 -57.80
N THR A 66 35.46 -60.40 -57.62
CA THR A 66 34.59 -60.94 -58.67
C THR A 66 33.92 -59.82 -59.47
N ILE A 67 33.63 -60.07 -60.73
CA ILE A 67 32.72 -59.27 -61.55
C ILE A 67 31.34 -59.95 -61.50
N ARG A 68 30.28 -59.20 -61.22
CA ARG A 68 28.92 -59.73 -61.02
C ARG A 68 27.88 -59.07 -61.90
N TYR A 69 27.03 -59.88 -62.50
CA TYR A 69 25.82 -59.44 -63.21
C TYR A 69 24.59 -59.84 -62.38
N GLN A 70 23.81 -58.87 -61.91
CA GLN A 70 22.62 -59.12 -61.09
C GLN A 70 22.89 -60.06 -59.88
N GLY A 71 24.09 -59.96 -59.29
CA GLY A 71 24.52 -60.78 -58.15
C GLY A 71 25.16 -62.13 -58.52
N LEU A 72 25.12 -62.56 -59.78
CA LEU A 72 25.80 -63.77 -60.27
C LEU A 72 27.25 -63.46 -60.65
N GLU A 73 28.21 -64.28 -60.22
CA GLU A 73 29.61 -64.17 -60.62
C GLU A 73 29.79 -64.51 -62.10
N VAL A 74 30.37 -63.58 -62.85
CA VAL A 74 30.55 -63.66 -64.31
C VAL A 74 32.00 -63.39 -64.75
N GLY A 75 32.89 -63.12 -63.80
CA GLY A 75 34.31 -62.91 -64.07
C GLY A 75 35.10 -62.63 -62.80
N MET A 76 36.41 -62.46 -62.95
CA MET A 76 37.32 -62.23 -61.82
C MET A 76 38.47 -61.30 -62.20
N VAL A 77 38.81 -60.41 -61.28
CA VAL A 77 39.97 -59.52 -61.41
C VAL A 77 41.25 -60.34 -61.34
N ARG A 78 42.14 -60.15 -62.30
CA ARG A 78 43.44 -60.82 -62.39
C ARG A 78 44.58 -59.96 -61.91
N ASP A 79 44.62 -58.71 -62.33
CA ASP A 79 45.69 -57.78 -61.98
C ASP A 79 45.18 -56.35 -61.84
N ILE A 80 45.88 -55.53 -61.07
CA ILE A 80 45.50 -54.14 -60.79
C ILE A 80 46.74 -53.28 -60.98
N ASN A 81 46.68 -52.36 -61.95
CA ASN A 81 47.82 -51.54 -62.35
C ASN A 81 47.43 -50.06 -62.38
N LEU A 82 48.40 -49.20 -62.13
CA LEU A 82 48.23 -47.74 -62.22
C LEU A 82 48.49 -47.30 -63.67
N SER A 83 47.65 -46.43 -64.23
CA SER A 83 47.89 -45.89 -65.56
C SER A 83 49.16 -45.04 -65.59
N GLU A 84 49.77 -44.89 -66.78
CA GLU A 84 51.04 -44.16 -66.93
C GLU A 84 50.97 -42.68 -66.51
N ASP A 85 49.78 -42.07 -66.59
CA ASP A 85 49.51 -40.69 -66.18
C ASP A 85 49.25 -40.52 -64.67
N LEU A 86 49.27 -41.63 -63.91
CA LEU A 86 48.98 -41.69 -62.47
C LEU A 86 47.59 -41.18 -62.07
N GLY A 87 46.72 -40.89 -63.05
CA GLY A 87 45.39 -40.29 -62.86
C GLY A 87 44.27 -41.31 -62.73
N SER A 88 44.50 -42.57 -63.10
CA SER A 88 43.50 -43.64 -63.06
C SER A 88 44.11 -45.00 -62.73
N ILE A 89 43.29 -45.95 -62.31
CA ILE A 89 43.71 -47.31 -62.02
C ILE A 89 42.98 -48.21 -63.01
N TYR A 90 43.70 -49.04 -63.76
CA TYR A 90 43.08 -50.01 -64.64
C TYR A 90 43.23 -51.42 -64.09
N VAL A 91 42.19 -52.20 -64.28
CA VAL A 91 42.05 -53.55 -63.75
C VAL A 91 41.96 -54.50 -64.92
N ASP A 92 42.90 -55.43 -65.01
CA ASP A 92 42.81 -56.55 -65.94
C ASP A 92 41.92 -57.62 -65.31
N ALA A 93 40.79 -57.92 -65.94
CA ALA A 93 39.84 -58.91 -65.46
C ALA A 93 39.52 -59.95 -66.54
N ASP A 94 39.34 -61.20 -66.12
CA ASP A 94 38.89 -62.27 -67.00
C ASP A 94 37.38 -62.49 -66.82
N ILE A 95 36.62 -62.29 -67.88
CA ILE A 95 35.19 -62.57 -67.98
C ILE A 95 35.00 -64.01 -68.44
N TYR A 96 34.13 -64.77 -67.77
CA TYR A 96 33.89 -66.16 -68.14
C TYR A 96 33.27 -66.27 -69.54
N PRO A 97 33.56 -67.34 -70.31
CA PRO A 97 33.11 -67.48 -71.71
C PRO A 97 31.60 -67.27 -71.89
N GLU A 98 30.78 -67.77 -70.96
CA GLU A 98 29.32 -67.63 -70.95
C GLU A 98 28.83 -66.19 -70.79
N ALA A 99 29.64 -65.31 -70.20
CA ALA A 99 29.29 -63.92 -69.88
C ALA A 99 29.86 -62.89 -70.86
N THR A 100 30.63 -63.33 -71.86
CA THR A 100 31.20 -62.45 -72.90
C THR A 100 30.14 -61.68 -73.69
N LYS A 101 28.90 -62.20 -73.76
CA LYS A 101 27.75 -61.51 -74.37
C LYS A 101 27.31 -60.25 -73.64
N LEU A 102 27.79 -60.04 -72.40
CA LEU A 102 27.52 -58.83 -71.62
C LEU A 102 28.46 -57.68 -71.98
N LEU A 103 29.46 -57.91 -72.83
CA LEU A 103 30.49 -56.94 -73.20
C LEU A 103 30.13 -56.27 -74.53
N ASN A 104 29.74 -55.00 -74.46
CA ASN A 104 29.55 -54.11 -75.60
C ASN A 104 29.97 -52.67 -75.29
N ASP A 105 30.09 -51.82 -76.31
CA ASP A 105 30.45 -50.39 -76.21
C ASP A 105 29.64 -49.57 -75.17
N LYS A 106 28.41 -49.98 -74.85
CA LYS A 106 27.54 -49.34 -73.84
C LYS A 106 27.50 -50.05 -72.50
N THR A 107 28.38 -51.02 -72.28
CA THR A 107 28.43 -51.77 -71.03
C THR A 107 29.00 -50.89 -69.93
N ARG A 108 28.26 -50.80 -68.83
CA ARG A 108 28.58 -49.98 -67.67
C ARG A 108 29.12 -50.86 -66.56
N PHE A 109 30.28 -50.50 -66.03
CA PHE A 109 30.86 -51.11 -64.85
C PHE A 109 30.83 -50.12 -63.69
N TRP A 110 30.66 -50.58 -62.45
CA TRP A 110 30.89 -49.76 -61.26
C TRP A 110 31.34 -50.61 -60.09
N LEU A 111 32.11 -50.02 -59.19
CA LEU A 111 32.57 -50.67 -57.98
C LEU A 111 31.45 -50.68 -56.93
N VAL A 112 31.06 -51.87 -56.46
CA VAL A 112 30.11 -52.02 -55.35
C VAL A 112 30.88 -52.17 -54.05
N LYS A 113 30.71 -51.18 -53.17
CA LYS A 113 31.24 -51.18 -51.81
C LYS A 113 30.09 -51.44 -50.83
N PRO A 114 30.31 -52.16 -49.72
CA PRO A 114 29.31 -52.28 -48.67
C PRO A 114 29.01 -50.89 -48.10
N THR A 115 27.75 -50.46 -48.18
CA THR A 115 27.31 -49.18 -47.63
C THR A 115 26.31 -49.42 -46.52
N ALA A 116 26.60 -48.86 -45.35
CA ALA A 116 25.67 -48.81 -44.24
C ALA A 116 25.05 -47.41 -44.22
N SER A 117 23.75 -47.32 -44.51
CA SER A 117 22.96 -46.13 -44.20
C SER A 117 21.99 -46.43 -43.07
N LEU A 118 21.55 -45.39 -42.36
CA LEU A 118 20.54 -45.54 -41.30
C LEU A 118 19.16 -45.97 -41.85
N THR A 119 18.91 -45.78 -43.15
CA THR A 119 17.64 -46.10 -43.82
C THR A 119 17.66 -47.46 -44.52
N GLY A 120 18.82 -48.12 -44.62
CA GLY A 120 18.96 -49.45 -45.20
C GLY A 120 20.42 -49.88 -45.41
N VAL A 121 20.62 -51.17 -45.60
CA VAL A 121 21.91 -51.77 -45.95
C VAL A 121 21.90 -52.11 -47.43
N SER A 122 22.88 -51.61 -48.18
CA SER A 122 23.06 -51.94 -49.60
C SER A 122 24.46 -52.51 -49.83
N GLY A 123 24.57 -53.57 -50.63
CA GLY A 123 25.83 -54.31 -50.78
C GLY A 123 26.21 -55.16 -49.56
N LEU A 124 25.24 -55.69 -48.79
CA LEU A 124 25.53 -56.55 -47.63
C LEU A 124 26.24 -57.85 -48.03
N ASP A 125 26.01 -58.32 -49.25
CA ASP A 125 26.74 -59.42 -49.87
C ASP A 125 28.25 -59.12 -49.99
N ALA A 126 28.62 -57.86 -50.20
CA ALA A 126 30.01 -57.40 -50.19
C ALA A 126 30.64 -57.36 -48.77
N LEU A 127 29.83 -57.37 -47.70
CA LEU A 127 30.35 -57.45 -46.32
C LEU A 127 30.97 -58.84 -46.04
N VAL A 128 30.41 -59.89 -46.62
CA VAL A 128 30.90 -61.27 -46.49
C VAL A 128 31.86 -61.64 -47.62
N SER A 129 31.60 -61.17 -48.85
CA SER A 129 32.38 -61.57 -50.03
C SER A 129 33.45 -60.56 -50.49
N GLY A 130 33.54 -59.39 -49.85
CA GLY A 130 34.43 -58.30 -50.25
C GLY A 130 33.84 -57.45 -51.38
N ASN A 131 34.51 -56.33 -51.71
CA ASN A 131 34.09 -55.46 -52.80
C ASN A 131 34.08 -56.23 -54.14
N TYR A 132 33.07 -55.97 -54.96
CA TYR A 132 32.93 -56.58 -56.28
C TYR A 132 32.61 -55.53 -57.33
N ILE A 133 32.89 -55.84 -58.60
CA ILE A 133 32.56 -54.95 -59.72
C ILE A 133 31.23 -55.43 -60.29
N SER A 134 30.24 -54.54 -60.40
CA SER A 134 28.99 -54.87 -61.08
C SER A 134 29.08 -54.52 -62.55
N ILE A 135 28.48 -55.35 -63.41
CA ILE A 135 28.35 -55.12 -64.86
C ILE A 135 26.88 -54.90 -65.22
N GLN A 136 26.61 -54.00 -66.15
CA GLN A 136 25.31 -53.86 -66.81
C GLN A 136 25.52 -53.71 -68.32
N PRO A 137 24.96 -54.60 -69.15
CA PRO A 137 25.02 -54.44 -70.60
C PRO A 137 24.16 -53.24 -71.02
N GLY A 138 24.63 -52.49 -72.01
CA GLY A 138 23.81 -51.48 -72.67
C GLY A 138 23.21 -52.00 -73.98
N ASP A 139 22.40 -51.17 -74.65
CA ASP A 139 21.86 -51.48 -75.98
C ASP A 139 22.91 -51.15 -77.07
N GLY A 140 23.97 -51.97 -77.12
CA GLY A 140 25.11 -51.86 -78.02
C GLY A 140 25.43 -53.19 -78.69
N GLU A 141 25.86 -53.15 -79.95
CA GLU A 141 26.20 -54.36 -80.76
C GLU A 141 27.71 -54.56 -80.94
N GLU A 142 28.53 -53.53 -80.69
CA GLU A 142 29.98 -53.59 -80.87
C GLU A 142 30.65 -54.22 -79.65
N PHE A 143 31.49 -55.22 -79.89
CA PHE A 143 32.25 -55.88 -78.83
C PHE A 143 33.43 -55.00 -78.39
N GLU A 144 33.49 -54.71 -77.10
CA GLU A 144 34.51 -53.84 -76.51
C GLU A 144 35.28 -54.61 -75.41
N THR A 145 36.56 -54.27 -75.25
CA THR A 145 37.43 -54.89 -74.23
C THR A 145 38.00 -53.87 -73.25
N THR A 146 37.83 -52.58 -73.52
CA THR A 146 38.27 -51.48 -72.68
C THR A 146 37.08 -50.67 -72.17
N PHE A 147 36.96 -50.52 -70.86
CA PHE A 147 35.82 -49.89 -70.21
C PHE A 147 36.23 -48.85 -69.19
N HIS A 148 35.41 -47.82 -69.03
CA HIS A 148 35.50 -46.86 -67.93
C HIS A 148 34.37 -47.12 -66.94
N ALA A 149 34.72 -47.36 -65.68
CA ALA A 149 33.75 -47.57 -64.63
C ALA A 149 33.12 -46.25 -64.20
N LEU A 150 31.84 -46.29 -63.85
CA LEU A 150 31.11 -45.19 -63.22
C LEU A 150 31.54 -45.02 -61.76
N ASP A 151 31.54 -43.77 -61.29
CA ASP A 151 31.87 -43.44 -59.89
C ASP A 151 30.83 -44.00 -58.89
N SER A 152 29.58 -44.18 -59.33
CA SER A 152 28.50 -44.76 -58.52
C SER A 152 27.49 -45.52 -59.38
N ALA A 153 26.63 -46.32 -58.73
CA ALA A 153 25.55 -47.00 -59.42
C ALA A 153 24.62 -46.00 -60.17
N PRO A 154 24.14 -46.32 -61.39
CA PRO A 154 23.24 -45.46 -62.14
C PRO A 154 21.90 -45.18 -61.42
N THR A 155 21.46 -43.91 -61.33
CA THR A 155 20.25 -43.48 -60.58
C THR A 155 18.94 -43.83 -61.31
N ASP A 156 18.97 -43.91 -62.64
CA ASP A 156 17.88 -44.30 -63.54
C ASP A 156 17.33 -45.70 -63.26
N LEU A 157 18.15 -46.62 -62.72
CA LEU A 157 17.73 -47.96 -62.31
C LEU A 157 16.66 -47.98 -61.21
N ARG A 158 16.50 -46.90 -60.43
CA ARG A 158 15.52 -46.82 -59.31
C ARG A 158 14.23 -46.08 -59.66
N VAL A 159 14.15 -45.39 -60.80
CA VAL A 159 13.12 -44.35 -61.09
C VAL A 159 12.01 -44.85 -62.03
N SER A 160 12.13 -46.04 -62.62
CA SER A 160 11.29 -46.46 -63.76
C SER A 160 9.85 -46.89 -63.45
N GLN A 161 9.41 -46.93 -62.18
CA GLN A 161 8.03 -47.31 -61.81
C GLN A 161 7.43 -46.34 -60.78
N GLY A 162 6.29 -45.70 -61.10
CA GLY A 162 5.54 -44.78 -60.22
C GLY A 162 5.19 -43.42 -60.84
N LEU A 163 4.71 -42.47 -60.01
CA LEU A 163 4.42 -41.07 -60.34
C LEU A 163 5.54 -40.16 -59.80
N ASN A 164 6.28 -39.48 -60.65
CA ASN A 164 7.23 -38.44 -60.24
C ASN A 164 6.55 -37.10 -60.05
N ILE A 165 6.90 -36.41 -58.97
CA ILE A 165 6.41 -35.08 -58.62
C ILE A 165 7.57 -34.15 -58.26
N LYS A 166 7.34 -32.85 -58.37
CA LYS A 166 8.29 -31.80 -57.95
C LYS A 166 7.73 -31.05 -56.75
N LEU A 167 8.54 -30.89 -55.71
CA LEU A 167 8.20 -30.16 -54.50
C LEU A 167 9.10 -28.92 -54.41
N LYS A 168 8.51 -27.72 -54.41
CA LYS A 168 9.23 -26.45 -54.24
C LYS A 168 9.24 -25.98 -52.80
N SER A 169 10.42 -25.60 -52.31
CA SER A 169 10.64 -25.02 -50.99
C SER A 169 11.63 -23.86 -51.05
N ARG A 170 11.65 -23.00 -50.01
CA ARG A 170 12.67 -21.95 -49.82
C ARG A 170 14.00 -22.52 -49.32
N ASP A 171 13.96 -23.64 -48.62
CA ASP A 171 15.11 -24.36 -48.08
C ASP A 171 14.87 -25.87 -48.12
N LEU A 172 15.95 -26.66 -48.02
CA LEU A 172 15.88 -28.13 -48.06
C LEU A 172 15.35 -28.71 -46.75
N GLY A 173 15.46 -27.94 -45.66
CA GLY A 173 15.12 -28.39 -44.30
C GLY A 173 15.85 -29.69 -43.92
N GLY A 174 15.12 -30.59 -43.25
CA GLY A 174 15.60 -31.94 -42.91
C GLY A 174 15.37 -33.00 -44.00
N VAL A 175 15.10 -32.60 -45.25
CA VAL A 175 14.86 -33.53 -46.37
C VAL A 175 16.19 -33.97 -46.99
N SER A 176 16.33 -35.26 -47.30
CA SER A 176 17.49 -35.86 -47.94
C SER A 176 17.08 -36.88 -49.01
N ILE A 177 18.03 -37.35 -49.82
CA ILE A 177 17.78 -38.46 -50.75
C ILE A 177 17.41 -39.70 -49.91
N GLY A 178 16.25 -40.29 -50.20
CA GLY A 178 15.66 -41.38 -49.45
C GLY A 178 14.63 -40.97 -48.40
N SER A 179 14.43 -39.66 -48.15
CA SER A 179 13.35 -39.17 -47.28
C SER A 179 12.00 -39.69 -47.77
N GLN A 180 11.22 -40.25 -46.85
CA GLN A 180 9.96 -40.91 -47.19
C GLN A 180 8.86 -39.89 -47.40
N ILE A 181 8.01 -40.13 -48.41
CA ILE A 181 6.71 -39.45 -48.54
C ILE A 181 5.68 -40.33 -47.83
N VAL A 182 4.99 -39.76 -46.84
CA VAL A 182 4.03 -40.49 -46.01
C VAL A 182 2.63 -39.90 -46.13
N TYR A 183 1.64 -40.77 -46.37
CA TYR A 183 0.22 -40.42 -46.30
C TYR A 183 -0.41 -41.19 -45.14
N LYS A 184 -1.07 -40.49 -44.20
CA LYS A 184 -1.63 -41.10 -42.97
C LYS A 184 -0.61 -41.99 -42.23
N LYS A 185 0.67 -41.56 -42.20
CA LYS A 185 1.83 -42.28 -41.62
C LYS A 185 2.28 -43.55 -42.37
N ILE A 186 1.71 -43.83 -43.55
CA ILE A 186 2.10 -44.94 -44.41
C ILE A 186 3.08 -44.42 -45.47
N PRO A 187 4.29 -45.01 -45.63
CA PRO A 187 5.21 -44.65 -46.70
C PRO A 187 4.63 -44.99 -48.07
N ILE A 188 4.45 -43.98 -48.90
CA ILE A 188 3.89 -44.11 -50.26
C ILE A 188 4.88 -43.75 -51.37
N GLY A 189 6.03 -43.19 -51.03
CA GLY A 189 7.04 -42.73 -51.98
C GLY A 189 8.33 -42.30 -51.31
N ALA A 190 9.31 -41.85 -52.10
CA ALA A 190 10.57 -41.35 -51.59
C ALA A 190 11.17 -40.23 -52.45
N VAL A 191 11.90 -39.34 -51.81
CA VAL A 191 12.76 -38.33 -52.47
C VAL A 191 13.94 -39.03 -53.11
N TYR A 192 14.19 -38.78 -54.39
CA TYR A 192 15.32 -39.37 -55.12
C TYR A 192 16.35 -38.33 -55.58
N SER A 193 15.98 -37.05 -55.66
CA SER A 193 16.89 -35.98 -56.06
C SER A 193 16.42 -34.63 -55.49
N TYR A 194 17.33 -33.67 -55.38
CA TYR A 194 17.02 -32.26 -55.13
C TYR A 194 18.07 -31.37 -55.80
N GLN A 195 17.66 -30.17 -56.21
CA GLN A 195 18.55 -29.20 -56.84
C GLN A 195 18.15 -27.77 -56.44
N LEU A 196 19.14 -26.90 -56.32
CA LEU A 196 18.90 -25.46 -56.18
C LEU A 196 18.45 -24.91 -57.53
N ASP A 197 17.37 -24.11 -57.55
CA ASP A 197 16.91 -23.45 -58.77
C ASP A 197 17.91 -22.37 -59.21
N GLU A 198 17.90 -22.01 -60.51
CA GLU A 198 18.84 -21.04 -61.10
C GLU A 198 18.85 -19.67 -60.41
N ASP A 199 17.74 -19.28 -59.78
CA ASP A 199 17.61 -18.00 -59.07
C ASP A 199 18.22 -18.00 -57.65
N ALA A 200 18.71 -19.14 -57.20
CA ALA A 200 19.25 -19.40 -55.85
C ALA A 200 18.30 -19.03 -54.69
N LYS A 201 16.99 -18.90 -54.95
CA LYS A 201 15.97 -18.55 -53.95
C LYS A 201 15.06 -19.71 -53.56
N SER A 202 14.96 -20.73 -54.42
CA SER A 202 14.19 -21.94 -54.15
C SER A 202 14.94 -23.22 -54.49
N ILE A 203 14.50 -24.31 -53.88
CA ILE A 203 15.01 -25.65 -54.10
C ILE A 203 13.87 -26.48 -54.67
N THR A 204 14.16 -27.18 -55.76
CA THR A 204 13.26 -28.16 -56.37
C THR A 204 13.67 -29.56 -55.88
N ILE A 205 12.79 -30.18 -55.11
CA ILE A 205 12.94 -31.55 -54.60
C ILE A 205 12.14 -32.47 -55.51
N GLN A 206 12.77 -33.51 -56.04
CA GLN A 206 12.14 -34.49 -56.90
C GLN A 206 11.87 -35.78 -56.13
N ALA A 207 10.63 -36.25 -56.21
CA ALA A 207 10.20 -37.43 -55.48
C ALA A 207 9.34 -38.34 -56.36
N ASN A 208 9.39 -39.63 -56.05
CA ASN A 208 8.63 -40.66 -56.74
C ASN A 208 7.62 -41.28 -55.77
N ILE A 209 6.36 -41.33 -56.20
CA ILE A 209 5.26 -42.00 -55.53
C ILE A 209 5.09 -43.37 -56.15
N GLN A 210 5.03 -44.42 -55.35
CA GLN A 210 4.86 -45.79 -55.83
C GLN A 210 3.55 -45.92 -56.63
N GLU A 211 3.58 -46.73 -57.69
CA GLU A 211 2.46 -46.86 -58.64
C GLU A 211 1.12 -47.19 -57.95
N GLN A 212 1.15 -48.09 -56.96
CA GLN A 212 -0.03 -48.48 -56.18
C GLN A 212 -0.69 -47.33 -55.40
N TYR A 213 0.03 -46.24 -55.13
CA TYR A 213 -0.45 -45.07 -54.39
C TYR A 213 -0.67 -43.83 -55.26
N ARG A 214 -0.47 -43.92 -56.59
CA ARG A 214 -0.65 -42.82 -57.54
C ARG A 214 -2.00 -42.10 -57.38
N HIS A 215 -3.06 -42.87 -57.16
CA HIS A 215 -4.44 -42.38 -57.04
C HIS A 215 -4.70 -41.51 -55.81
N ILE A 216 -3.78 -41.48 -54.83
CA ILE A 216 -3.92 -40.66 -53.62
C ILE A 216 -3.57 -39.19 -53.92
N ILE A 217 -2.68 -38.93 -54.88
CA ILE A 217 -2.18 -37.58 -55.16
C ILE A 217 -3.06 -36.89 -56.21
N ASN A 218 -3.51 -35.68 -55.88
CA ASN A 218 -4.37 -34.83 -56.71
C ASN A 218 -3.96 -33.35 -56.65
N ASP A 219 -4.61 -32.49 -57.42
CA ASP A 219 -4.33 -31.04 -57.51
C ASP A 219 -4.52 -30.27 -56.19
N ARG A 220 -5.25 -30.84 -55.22
CA ARG A 220 -5.47 -30.28 -53.88
C ARG A 220 -4.55 -30.86 -52.82
N SER A 221 -3.62 -31.73 -53.22
CA SER A 221 -2.63 -32.32 -52.32
C SER A 221 -1.71 -31.25 -51.74
N ARG A 222 -1.51 -31.30 -50.42
CA ARG A 222 -0.61 -30.41 -49.69
C ARG A 222 0.48 -31.21 -49.00
N PHE A 223 1.72 -30.84 -49.29
CA PHE A 223 2.90 -31.49 -48.75
C PHE A 223 3.53 -30.60 -47.68
N TRP A 224 3.90 -31.16 -46.53
CA TRP A 224 4.67 -30.43 -45.52
C TRP A 224 5.81 -31.26 -44.96
N ASN A 225 6.86 -30.57 -44.55
CA ASN A 225 8.02 -31.19 -43.92
C ASN A 225 7.64 -31.68 -42.51
N VAL A 226 7.98 -32.94 -42.19
CA VAL A 226 7.82 -33.54 -40.85
C VAL A 226 9.17 -34.03 -40.29
N SER A 227 10.26 -33.52 -40.83
CA SER A 227 11.63 -33.86 -40.42
C SER A 227 12.03 -33.08 -39.17
N GLY A 228 12.58 -33.79 -38.19
CA GLY A 228 13.07 -33.20 -36.93
C GLY A 228 12.07 -33.25 -35.77
N ILE A 229 12.49 -32.73 -34.61
CA ILE A 229 11.69 -32.72 -33.38
C ILE A 229 10.86 -31.43 -33.35
N GLY A 230 9.54 -31.56 -33.48
CA GLY A 230 8.61 -30.46 -33.30
C GLY A 230 8.27 -30.26 -31.82
N ALA A 231 8.91 -29.29 -31.16
CA ALA A 231 8.50 -28.82 -29.85
C ALA A 231 7.75 -27.49 -30.02
N SER A 232 6.48 -27.45 -29.64
CA SER A 232 5.72 -26.20 -29.63
C SER A 232 5.24 -25.87 -28.23
N ILE A 233 5.41 -24.62 -27.84
CA ILE A 233 4.94 -24.09 -26.56
C ILE A 233 3.63 -23.37 -26.85
N GLY A 234 2.52 -24.04 -26.57
CA GLY A 234 1.15 -23.55 -26.79
C GLY A 234 0.46 -23.11 -25.50
N PHE A 235 -0.81 -22.73 -25.62
CA PHE A 235 -1.61 -22.27 -24.48
C PHE A 235 -1.86 -23.38 -23.44
N GLU A 236 -1.87 -24.63 -23.87
CA GLU A 236 -2.07 -25.83 -23.03
C GLU A 236 -0.77 -26.39 -22.44
N GLY A 237 0.41 -25.85 -22.80
CA GLY A 237 1.70 -26.29 -22.27
C GLY A 237 2.74 -26.55 -23.36
N VAL A 238 3.68 -27.46 -23.06
CA VAL A 238 4.71 -27.90 -24.02
C VAL A 238 4.21 -29.17 -24.70
N ASP A 239 3.91 -29.06 -25.99
CA ASP A 239 3.55 -30.20 -26.84
C ASP A 239 4.80 -30.63 -27.62
N VAL A 240 5.39 -31.75 -27.20
CA VAL A 240 6.54 -32.38 -27.86
C VAL A 240 5.99 -33.49 -28.75
N ARG A 241 5.88 -33.20 -30.05
CA ARG A 241 5.47 -34.18 -31.04
C ARG A 241 6.71 -34.88 -31.56
N LEU A 242 6.86 -36.12 -31.13
CA LEU A 242 7.84 -37.04 -31.68
C LEU A 242 7.17 -37.76 -32.85
N GLU A 243 7.60 -37.43 -34.06
CA GLU A 243 7.28 -38.22 -35.24
C GLU A 243 8.01 -39.58 -35.20
N SER A 244 7.83 -40.41 -36.22
CA SER A 244 8.50 -41.71 -36.29
C SER A 244 10.03 -41.54 -36.19
N MET A 245 10.71 -42.44 -35.47
CA MET A 245 12.18 -42.43 -35.32
C MET A 245 12.91 -42.41 -36.68
N SER A 246 12.30 -43.03 -37.70
CA SER A 246 12.80 -42.98 -39.08
C SER A 246 12.69 -41.58 -39.71
N ALA A 247 11.63 -40.82 -39.44
CA ALA A 247 11.48 -39.43 -39.89
C ALA A 247 12.45 -38.46 -39.19
N LEU A 248 12.81 -38.73 -37.93
CA LEU A 248 13.80 -37.93 -37.19
C LEU A 248 15.21 -38.05 -37.77
N LEU A 249 15.56 -39.22 -38.31
CA LEU A 249 16.92 -39.53 -38.76
C LEU A 249 17.11 -39.41 -40.28
N GLY A 250 16.12 -39.83 -41.07
CA GLY A 250 16.18 -39.83 -42.54
C GLY A 250 15.37 -38.71 -43.21
N GLY A 251 14.64 -37.91 -42.43
CA GLY A 251 13.70 -36.93 -42.95
C GLY A 251 12.44 -37.56 -43.57
N ALA A 252 11.31 -36.87 -43.47
CA ALA A 252 10.07 -37.29 -44.10
C ALA A 252 9.21 -36.09 -44.52
N ILE A 253 8.39 -36.33 -45.55
CA ILE A 253 7.43 -35.38 -46.10
C ILE A 253 6.05 -36.00 -45.93
N ALA A 254 5.17 -35.33 -45.20
CA ALA A 254 3.79 -35.79 -45.08
C ALA A 254 2.92 -35.13 -46.16
N VAL A 255 1.91 -35.85 -46.61
CA VAL A 255 0.92 -35.34 -47.56
C VAL A 255 -0.51 -35.53 -47.03
N ASP A 256 -1.34 -34.51 -47.24
CA ASP A 256 -2.80 -34.58 -47.14
C ASP A 256 -3.37 -34.36 -48.54
N SER A 257 -4.38 -35.16 -48.89
CA SER A 257 -5.03 -35.11 -50.20
C SER A 257 -6.53 -35.29 -49.99
N PRO A 258 -7.32 -34.20 -50.13
CA PRO A 258 -8.79 -34.27 -50.03
C PRO A 258 -9.41 -35.08 -51.17
N ASP A 259 -10.53 -35.76 -50.92
CA ASP A 259 -11.18 -36.65 -51.92
C ASP A 259 -11.83 -35.90 -53.10
N ASP A 260 -11.84 -34.57 -53.10
CA ASP A 260 -12.53 -33.71 -54.06
C ASP A 260 -11.62 -33.02 -55.09
N GLY A 261 -10.37 -33.49 -55.22
CA GLY A 261 -9.39 -33.02 -56.21
C GLY A 261 -9.27 -33.87 -57.48
N GLU A 262 -8.70 -33.31 -58.53
CA GLU A 262 -8.47 -33.97 -59.82
C GLU A 262 -7.10 -34.68 -59.89
N PRO A 263 -6.98 -35.85 -60.55
CA PRO A 263 -5.70 -36.56 -60.70
C PRO A 263 -4.63 -35.70 -61.40
N VAL A 264 -3.38 -35.85 -60.97
CA VAL A 264 -2.25 -35.06 -61.51
C VAL A 264 -1.40 -35.82 -62.52
N GLU A 265 -0.78 -35.06 -63.42
CA GLU A 265 0.16 -35.56 -64.42
C GLU A 265 1.60 -35.72 -63.86
N GLU A 266 2.45 -36.38 -64.64
CA GLU A 266 3.86 -36.57 -64.32
C GLU A 266 4.61 -35.23 -64.17
N ASN A 267 5.48 -35.12 -63.17
CA ASN A 267 6.26 -33.93 -62.85
C ASN A 267 5.45 -32.70 -62.41
N THR A 268 4.18 -32.89 -61.99
CA THR A 268 3.37 -31.82 -61.38
C THR A 268 4.09 -31.18 -60.19
N GLU A 269 4.04 -29.85 -60.11
CA GLU A 269 4.70 -29.07 -59.07
C GLU A 269 3.77 -28.78 -57.89
N PHE A 270 4.25 -29.07 -56.68
CA PHE A 270 3.58 -28.74 -55.42
C PHE A 270 4.47 -27.88 -54.52
N ARG A 271 3.84 -27.10 -53.65
CA ARG A 271 4.56 -26.40 -52.58
C ARG A 271 4.81 -27.32 -51.40
N LEU A 272 6.05 -27.35 -50.92
CA LEU A 272 6.41 -27.96 -49.64
C LEU A 272 6.28 -26.91 -48.52
N TYR A 273 5.30 -27.09 -47.65
CA TYR A 273 5.11 -26.24 -46.47
C TYR A 273 6.08 -26.64 -45.35
N LYS A 274 6.40 -25.68 -44.47
CA LYS A 274 7.30 -25.89 -43.32
C LYS A 274 6.73 -26.92 -42.34
N ASP A 275 5.43 -26.88 -42.10
CA ASP A 275 4.71 -27.74 -41.16
C ASP A 275 3.21 -27.82 -41.50
N LEU A 276 2.48 -28.67 -40.76
CA LEU A 276 1.03 -28.85 -40.89
C LEU A 276 0.24 -27.55 -40.64
N LYS A 277 0.70 -26.70 -39.72
CA LYS A 277 -0.01 -25.46 -39.34
C LYS A 277 -0.02 -24.45 -40.49
N THR A 278 1.07 -24.40 -41.24
CA THR A 278 1.28 -23.50 -42.38
C THR A 278 0.69 -24.05 -43.67
N ALA A 279 0.43 -25.35 -43.75
CA ALA A 279 -0.21 -26.00 -44.91
C ALA A 279 -1.66 -25.51 -45.15
N GLY A 280 -2.27 -24.86 -44.14
CA GLY A 280 -3.47 -24.06 -44.29
C GLY A 280 -4.75 -24.90 -44.44
N ARG A 281 -5.33 -25.30 -43.32
CA ARG A 281 -6.76 -25.68 -43.23
C ARG A 281 -7.55 -24.51 -42.63
N GLY A 282 -8.49 -23.94 -43.38
CA GLY A 282 -9.41 -22.90 -42.86
C GLY A 282 -9.80 -21.81 -43.85
N ILE A 283 -10.77 -20.99 -43.44
CA ILE A 283 -11.26 -19.80 -44.14
C ILE A 283 -10.30 -18.63 -43.89
N ALA A 284 -9.67 -18.13 -44.95
CA ALA A 284 -8.74 -17.02 -44.87
C ALA A 284 -9.44 -15.67 -44.61
N ILE A 285 -8.95 -14.90 -43.64
CA ILE A 285 -9.42 -13.56 -43.29
C ILE A 285 -8.24 -12.61 -43.09
N LYS A 286 -8.50 -11.29 -43.18
CA LYS A 286 -7.55 -10.22 -42.84
C LYS A 286 -8.07 -9.39 -41.66
N ILE A 287 -7.20 -9.11 -40.70
CA ILE A 287 -7.52 -8.36 -39.48
C ILE A 287 -6.54 -7.19 -39.35
N ALA A 288 -7.04 -5.96 -39.30
CA ALA A 288 -6.24 -4.78 -38.97
C ALA A 288 -5.99 -4.75 -37.45
N LEU A 289 -4.73 -4.77 -37.03
CA LEU A 289 -4.31 -4.75 -35.63
C LEU A 289 -3.93 -3.33 -35.17
N PRO A 290 -4.13 -2.99 -33.88
CA PRO A 290 -3.60 -1.76 -33.30
C PRO A 290 -2.07 -1.82 -33.19
N ASP A 291 -1.42 -0.67 -33.01
CA ASP A 291 0.01 -0.59 -32.75
C ASP A 291 0.39 -1.25 -31.41
N ASP A 292 1.65 -1.70 -31.32
CA ASP A 292 2.20 -2.44 -30.16
C ASP A 292 1.37 -3.66 -29.75
N ASN A 293 0.71 -4.32 -30.70
CA ASN A 293 -0.21 -5.43 -30.42
C ASN A 293 0.48 -6.68 -29.84
N LYS A 294 1.80 -6.85 -30.05
CA LYS A 294 2.60 -8.02 -29.61
C LYS A 294 1.96 -9.38 -29.94
N VAL A 295 1.20 -9.44 -31.04
CA VAL A 295 0.66 -10.69 -31.60
C VAL A 295 1.78 -11.38 -32.36
N SER A 296 1.91 -12.70 -32.20
CA SER A 296 2.91 -13.48 -32.93
C SER A 296 2.52 -13.67 -34.40
N SER A 297 3.48 -13.54 -35.32
CA SER A 297 3.32 -13.92 -36.73
C SER A 297 3.26 -15.43 -36.95
N GLU A 298 3.60 -16.22 -35.94
CA GLU A 298 3.75 -17.68 -36.02
C GLU A 298 2.63 -18.40 -35.24
N GLY A 299 1.37 -18.22 -35.65
CA GLY A 299 0.27 -19.02 -35.11
C GLY A 299 -0.39 -18.49 -33.84
N ALA A 300 -0.44 -17.17 -33.63
CA ALA A 300 -1.22 -16.62 -32.52
C ALA A 300 -2.69 -17.05 -32.62
N PRO A 301 -3.31 -17.62 -31.58
CA PRO A 301 -4.63 -18.20 -31.70
C PRO A 301 -5.71 -17.14 -31.78
N ILE A 302 -6.81 -17.54 -32.39
CA ILE A 302 -8.07 -16.81 -32.41
C ILE A 302 -9.07 -17.64 -31.60
N MET A 303 -9.49 -17.07 -30.48
CA MET A 303 -10.29 -17.74 -29.47
C MET A 303 -11.76 -17.32 -29.53
N TYR A 304 -12.66 -18.24 -29.21
CA TYR A 304 -14.06 -17.96 -28.94
C TYR A 304 -14.50 -18.67 -27.67
N ARG A 305 -14.91 -17.91 -26.65
CA ARG A 305 -15.34 -18.45 -25.34
C ARG A 305 -14.33 -19.45 -24.74
N GLY A 306 -13.04 -19.22 -24.94
CA GLY A 306 -11.95 -20.07 -24.45
C GLY A 306 -11.57 -21.24 -25.37
N ILE A 307 -12.21 -21.41 -26.52
CA ILE A 307 -11.90 -22.47 -27.50
C ILE A 307 -11.10 -21.85 -28.66
N GLU A 308 -10.03 -22.51 -29.10
CA GLU A 308 -9.28 -22.10 -30.30
C GLU A 308 -10.07 -22.45 -31.56
N ILE A 309 -10.46 -21.42 -32.32
CA ILE A 309 -11.28 -21.55 -33.53
C ILE A 309 -10.51 -21.20 -34.81
N GLY A 310 -9.28 -20.72 -34.68
CA GLY A 310 -8.42 -20.33 -35.78
C GLY A 310 -7.09 -19.78 -35.28
N GLN A 311 -6.26 -19.32 -36.20
CA GLN A 311 -4.92 -18.81 -35.89
C GLN A 311 -4.45 -17.77 -36.91
N VAL A 312 -3.60 -16.86 -36.46
CA VAL A 312 -2.86 -15.91 -37.30
C VAL A 312 -1.75 -16.67 -38.02
N THR A 313 -1.75 -16.61 -39.35
CA THR A 313 -0.78 -17.33 -40.20
C THR A 313 0.34 -16.42 -40.72
N ASP A 314 0.12 -15.10 -40.75
CA ASP A 314 1.12 -14.13 -41.22
C ASP A 314 0.81 -12.71 -40.69
N LEU A 315 1.85 -11.88 -40.54
CA LEU A 315 1.73 -10.45 -40.23
C LEU A 315 2.41 -9.62 -41.32
N SER A 316 1.69 -8.65 -41.86
CA SER A 316 2.16 -7.78 -42.94
C SER A 316 1.81 -6.32 -42.64
N LEU A 317 2.44 -5.37 -43.33
CA LEU A 317 2.03 -3.96 -43.30
C LEU A 317 1.13 -3.67 -44.50
N SER A 318 0.13 -2.81 -44.32
CA SER A 318 -0.69 -2.31 -45.43
C SER A 318 0.16 -1.55 -46.45
N GLU A 319 -0.34 -1.40 -47.68
CA GLU A 319 0.25 -0.46 -48.65
C GLU A 319 0.28 0.94 -48.00
N GLY A 320 1.47 1.54 -47.91
CA GLY A 320 1.71 2.80 -47.16
C GLY A 320 2.28 2.64 -45.74
N ARG A 321 2.31 1.41 -45.18
CA ARG A 321 2.82 1.09 -43.83
C ARG A 321 2.07 1.78 -42.68
N GLU A 322 0.81 2.13 -42.90
CA GLU A 322 -0.02 2.81 -41.90
C GLU A 322 -0.65 1.85 -40.89
N VAL A 323 -0.91 0.59 -41.28
CA VAL A 323 -1.64 -0.37 -40.45
C VAL A 323 -0.99 -1.75 -40.53
N ILE A 324 -0.93 -2.46 -39.39
CA ILE A 324 -0.50 -3.86 -39.32
C ILE A 324 -1.67 -4.76 -39.69
N LEU A 325 -1.53 -5.56 -40.75
CA LEU A 325 -2.51 -6.52 -41.24
C LEU A 325 -2.10 -7.94 -40.88
N ALA A 326 -2.90 -8.59 -40.03
CA ALA A 326 -2.80 -10.01 -39.75
C ALA A 326 -3.61 -10.82 -40.77
N SER A 327 -2.95 -11.77 -41.44
CA SER A 327 -3.64 -12.82 -42.19
C SER A 327 -3.90 -13.99 -41.25
N ALA A 328 -5.13 -14.49 -41.22
CA ALA A 328 -5.52 -15.57 -40.34
C ALA A 328 -6.41 -16.60 -41.04
N ALA A 329 -6.44 -17.81 -40.48
CA ALA A 329 -7.30 -18.90 -40.94
C ALA A 329 -8.25 -19.32 -39.82
N ILE A 330 -9.55 -19.32 -40.12
CA ILE A 330 -10.63 -19.73 -39.20
C ILE A 330 -11.18 -21.09 -39.62
N GLN A 331 -11.45 -21.97 -38.67
CA GLN A 331 -12.04 -23.28 -38.97
C GLN A 331 -13.42 -23.13 -39.64
N PRO A 332 -13.74 -23.91 -40.69
CA PRO A 332 -15.01 -23.78 -41.44
C PRO A 332 -16.28 -23.87 -40.58
N ALA A 333 -16.22 -24.62 -39.48
CA ALA A 333 -17.33 -24.77 -38.52
C ALA A 333 -17.75 -23.44 -37.86
N PHE A 334 -16.86 -22.44 -37.79
CA PHE A 334 -17.12 -21.12 -37.20
C PHE A 334 -17.30 -20.02 -38.26
N SER A 335 -17.57 -20.42 -39.51
CA SER A 335 -17.70 -19.46 -40.61
C SER A 335 -18.83 -18.46 -40.40
N ASP A 336 -19.89 -18.88 -39.71
CA ASP A 336 -21.11 -18.13 -39.39
C ASP A 336 -20.84 -16.92 -38.50
N MET A 337 -19.80 -16.97 -37.67
CA MET A 337 -19.34 -15.86 -36.84
C MET A 337 -18.57 -14.80 -37.63
N LEU A 338 -18.30 -14.99 -38.93
CA LEU A 338 -17.52 -14.05 -39.74
C LEU A 338 -18.44 -13.03 -40.43
N THR A 339 -18.93 -12.05 -39.69
CA THR A 339 -19.87 -11.02 -40.17
C THR A 339 -19.34 -9.60 -40.01
N THR A 340 -19.91 -8.61 -40.70
CA THR A 340 -19.53 -7.19 -40.55
C THR A 340 -19.71 -6.63 -39.13
N GLY A 341 -20.61 -7.20 -38.32
CA GLY A 341 -20.79 -6.82 -36.91
C GLY A 341 -19.80 -7.46 -35.94
N THR A 342 -18.98 -8.40 -36.40
CA THR A 342 -18.05 -9.15 -35.56
C THR A 342 -16.86 -8.29 -35.12
N ARG A 343 -16.51 -8.40 -33.84
CA ARG A 343 -15.37 -7.68 -33.25
C ARG A 343 -14.27 -8.65 -32.88
N PHE A 344 -13.04 -8.27 -33.19
CA PHE A 344 -11.85 -8.93 -32.67
C PHE A 344 -11.32 -8.10 -31.51
N VAL A 345 -11.13 -8.73 -30.37
CA VAL A 345 -10.64 -8.09 -29.15
C VAL A 345 -9.23 -8.61 -28.88
N LEU A 346 -8.27 -7.69 -28.78
CA LEU A 346 -6.89 -8.01 -28.43
C LEU A 346 -6.83 -8.33 -26.93
N GLU A 347 -6.42 -9.55 -26.59
CA GLU A 347 -6.22 -10.01 -25.22
C GLU A 347 -4.72 -9.92 -24.88
N GLU A 348 -4.39 -8.97 -24.01
CA GLU A 348 -3.02 -8.61 -23.67
C GLU A 348 -2.61 -9.14 -22.29
N ALA A 349 -1.32 -9.40 -22.08
CA ALA A 349 -0.79 -9.60 -20.73
C ALA A 349 -0.96 -8.30 -19.92
N LYS A 350 -1.80 -8.33 -18.89
CA LYS A 350 -1.93 -7.22 -17.94
C LYS A 350 -1.32 -7.63 -16.62
N VAL A 351 -0.18 -7.02 -16.30
CA VAL A 351 0.43 -7.11 -14.97
C VAL A 351 0.16 -5.78 -14.27
N SER A 352 -0.63 -5.84 -13.21
CA SER A 352 -0.91 -4.67 -12.38
C SER A 352 -0.84 -5.05 -10.90
N LEU A 353 -0.72 -4.05 -10.03
CA LEU A 353 -0.73 -4.24 -8.59
C LEU A 353 -2.09 -4.80 -8.07
N SER A 354 -3.16 -4.69 -8.88
CA SER A 354 -4.51 -5.16 -8.53
C SER A 354 -4.80 -6.60 -9.00
N GLY A 355 -3.92 -7.19 -9.79
CA GLY A 355 -4.12 -8.51 -10.35
C GLY A 355 -3.36 -8.70 -11.65
N VAL A 356 -3.41 -9.94 -12.09
CA VAL A 356 -2.67 -10.40 -13.24
C VAL A 356 -3.61 -11.13 -14.18
N GLU A 357 -3.79 -10.57 -15.37
CA GLU A 357 -4.63 -11.16 -16.42
C GLU A 357 -3.73 -11.58 -17.57
N ASN A 358 -4.00 -12.77 -18.11
CA ASN A 358 -3.29 -13.30 -19.26
C ASN A 358 -1.74 -13.24 -19.14
N ILE A 359 -1.15 -13.45 -17.94
CA ILE A 359 0.32 -13.40 -17.72
C ILE A 359 1.07 -14.32 -18.69
N ALA A 360 0.44 -15.45 -19.05
CA ALA A 360 1.00 -16.38 -20.00
C ALA A 360 1.38 -15.70 -21.33
N ASN A 361 0.71 -14.61 -21.71
CA ASN A 361 0.99 -13.84 -22.92
C ASN A 361 2.34 -13.10 -22.85
N LEU A 362 2.92 -12.90 -21.65
CA LEU A 362 4.27 -12.32 -21.51
C LEU A 362 5.34 -13.24 -22.12
N VAL A 363 5.07 -14.55 -22.14
CA VAL A 363 5.95 -15.56 -22.75
C VAL A 363 5.43 -16.00 -24.12
N ARG A 364 4.11 -16.15 -24.27
CA ARG A 364 3.46 -16.74 -25.46
C ARG A 364 3.11 -15.71 -26.55
N GLY A 365 3.11 -14.42 -26.23
CA GLY A 365 2.55 -13.35 -27.06
C GLY A 365 1.05 -13.16 -26.85
N ASN A 366 0.54 -12.02 -27.33
CA ASN A 366 -0.88 -11.68 -27.25
C ASN A 366 -1.70 -12.45 -28.28
N PHE A 367 -3.00 -12.62 -28.02
CA PHE A 367 -3.92 -13.35 -28.90
C PHE A 367 -5.22 -12.56 -29.13
N LEU A 368 -6.05 -13.05 -30.06
CA LEU A 368 -7.31 -12.41 -30.40
C LEU A 368 -8.49 -13.24 -29.90
N THR A 369 -9.51 -12.58 -29.37
CA THR A 369 -10.82 -13.19 -29.08
C THR A 369 -11.87 -12.62 -30.02
N ILE A 370 -12.70 -13.49 -30.60
CA ILE A 370 -13.83 -13.09 -31.43
C ILE A 370 -15.07 -12.84 -30.57
N VAL A 371 -15.78 -11.76 -30.85
CA VAL A 371 -17.11 -11.47 -30.33
C VAL A 371 -18.05 -11.37 -31.53
N PRO A 372 -18.89 -12.39 -31.78
CA PRO A 372 -19.81 -12.40 -32.91
C PRO A 372 -20.80 -11.24 -32.83
N GLY A 373 -21.18 -10.71 -34.00
CA GLY A 373 -22.26 -9.72 -34.13
C GLY A 373 -23.09 -10.01 -35.37
N ASP A 374 -24.23 -9.33 -35.49
CA ASP A 374 -25.10 -9.48 -36.67
C ASP A 374 -24.54 -8.71 -37.88
N GLY A 375 -24.76 -9.22 -39.09
CA GLY A 375 -24.34 -8.55 -40.33
C GLY A 375 -24.10 -9.51 -41.50
N GLU A 376 -23.66 -8.96 -42.63
CA GLU A 376 -23.30 -9.73 -43.83
C GLU A 376 -21.97 -10.45 -43.64
N ARG A 377 -21.76 -11.56 -44.37
CA ARG A 377 -20.50 -12.33 -44.32
C ARG A 377 -19.31 -11.46 -44.74
N SER A 378 -18.28 -11.41 -43.90
CA SER A 378 -17.06 -10.64 -44.14
C SER A 378 -15.80 -11.51 -44.08
N ARG A 379 -14.73 -11.00 -44.69
CA ARG A 379 -13.36 -11.54 -44.63
C ARG A 379 -12.35 -10.49 -44.16
N ARG A 380 -12.80 -9.27 -43.85
CA ARG A 380 -11.96 -8.15 -43.40
C ARG A 380 -12.50 -7.60 -42.09
N PHE A 381 -11.62 -7.44 -41.11
CA PHE A 381 -11.98 -7.06 -39.74
C PHE A 381 -10.95 -6.11 -39.14
N THR A 382 -11.30 -5.50 -38.00
CA THR A 382 -10.40 -4.67 -37.19
C THR A 382 -10.41 -5.18 -35.77
N ALA A 383 -9.23 -5.28 -35.16
CA ALA A 383 -9.05 -5.60 -33.76
C ALA A 383 -9.01 -4.33 -32.92
N ILE A 384 -9.64 -4.37 -31.74
CA ILE A 384 -9.63 -3.30 -30.75
C ILE A 384 -9.13 -3.81 -29.42
N ARG A 385 -8.52 -2.93 -28.61
CA ARG A 385 -8.08 -3.27 -27.25
C ARG A 385 -9.27 -3.49 -26.33
N LYS A 386 -9.09 -4.35 -25.31
CA LYS A 386 -10.17 -4.74 -24.38
C LYS A 386 -10.81 -3.56 -23.64
N ASN A 387 -10.02 -2.58 -23.21
CA ASN A 387 -10.52 -1.38 -22.54
C ASN A 387 -11.44 -0.54 -23.45
N VAL A 388 -11.08 -0.38 -24.72
CA VAL A 388 -11.91 0.32 -25.73
C VAL A 388 -13.17 -0.48 -26.03
N PHE A 389 -13.07 -1.80 -26.13
CA PHE A 389 -14.24 -2.67 -26.32
C PHE A 389 -15.23 -2.55 -25.16
N ASN A 390 -14.75 -2.55 -23.91
CA ASN A 390 -15.60 -2.34 -22.74
C ASN A 390 -16.30 -0.98 -22.83
N GLN A 391 -15.56 0.11 -23.04
CA GLN A 391 -16.12 1.46 -23.24
C GLN A 391 -17.17 1.55 -24.35
N GLN A 392 -17.01 0.80 -25.45
CA GLN A 392 -18.00 0.78 -26.54
C GLN A 392 -19.23 -0.09 -26.23
N GLN A 393 -19.07 -1.12 -25.37
CA GLN A 393 -20.19 -1.89 -24.84
C GLN A 393 -20.94 -1.18 -23.70
N GLU A 394 -20.39 -0.08 -23.16
CA GLU A 394 -20.75 0.42 -21.84
C GLU A 394 -22.20 0.87 -21.69
N LYS A 395 -22.95 -0.09 -21.16
CA LYS A 395 -23.67 0.02 -19.90
C LYS A 395 -22.72 0.38 -18.73
N SER A 396 -22.07 1.53 -18.75
CA SER A 396 -21.39 2.13 -17.57
C SER A 396 -21.49 3.66 -17.64
N ILE A 397 -21.12 4.33 -16.54
CA ILE A 397 -21.21 5.78 -16.41
C ILE A 397 -19.82 6.32 -16.16
N ALA A 398 -19.42 7.28 -17.00
CA ALA A 398 -18.22 8.06 -16.79
C ALA A 398 -18.51 9.29 -15.92
N ILE A 399 -17.71 9.48 -14.87
CA ILE A 399 -17.67 10.69 -14.05
C ILE A 399 -16.22 11.15 -13.89
N ARG A 400 -16.01 12.44 -13.64
CA ARG A 400 -14.69 13.00 -13.37
C ARG A 400 -14.57 13.39 -11.90
N LEU A 401 -13.46 13.02 -11.27
CA LEU A 401 -13.10 13.48 -9.93
C LEU A 401 -11.99 14.52 -10.02
N ILE A 402 -12.10 15.59 -9.24
CA ILE A 402 -11.12 16.68 -9.19
C ILE A 402 -10.51 16.79 -7.79
N SER A 403 -9.21 17.05 -7.73
CA SER A 403 -8.46 17.23 -6.49
C SER A 403 -7.24 18.15 -6.67
N ASP A 404 -6.61 18.55 -5.57
CA ASP A 404 -5.31 19.24 -5.57
C ASP A 404 -4.12 18.27 -5.73
N ASN A 405 -4.33 16.97 -5.55
CA ASN A 405 -3.31 15.92 -5.68
C ASN A 405 -3.93 14.61 -6.22
N SER A 406 -3.13 13.74 -6.83
CA SER A 406 -3.56 12.37 -7.20
C SER A 406 -3.65 11.43 -6.00
N PHE A 407 -3.05 11.79 -4.86
CA PHE A 407 -2.93 10.95 -3.67
C PHE A 407 -2.28 9.57 -3.93
N GLY A 408 -1.47 9.46 -4.99
CA GLY A 408 -0.85 8.20 -5.41
C GLY A 408 -1.81 7.23 -6.10
N LEU A 409 -3.01 7.68 -6.48
CA LEU A 409 -3.95 6.91 -7.30
C LEU A 409 -3.51 6.92 -8.76
N ASP A 410 -3.64 5.78 -9.42
CA ASP A 410 -3.31 5.57 -10.83
C ASP A 410 -4.46 4.85 -11.57
N SER A 411 -4.36 4.75 -12.89
CA SER A 411 -5.28 3.96 -13.72
C SER A 411 -5.36 2.53 -13.21
N GLY A 412 -6.59 2.04 -13.00
CA GLY A 412 -6.89 0.74 -12.43
C GLY A 412 -7.15 0.72 -10.92
N ALA A 413 -7.02 1.84 -10.20
CA ALA A 413 -7.46 1.92 -8.81
C ALA A 413 -8.98 1.73 -8.70
N ASN A 414 -9.43 1.01 -7.67
CA ASN A 414 -10.83 0.63 -7.52
C ASN A 414 -11.67 1.78 -6.95
N VAL A 415 -12.92 1.86 -7.39
CA VAL A 415 -13.96 2.66 -6.74
C VAL A 415 -14.87 1.75 -5.94
N LEU A 416 -15.05 2.09 -4.67
CA LEU A 416 -15.70 1.30 -3.66
C LEU A 416 -16.96 1.99 -3.15
N TYR A 417 -18.00 1.21 -2.88
CA TYR A 417 -19.14 1.64 -2.09
C TYR A 417 -19.36 0.65 -0.96
N LYS A 418 -19.25 1.11 0.30
CA LYS A 418 -19.33 0.25 1.49
C LYS A 418 -18.41 -0.98 1.41
N GLY A 419 -17.23 -0.82 0.80
CA GLY A 419 -16.23 -1.88 0.61
C GLY A 419 -16.43 -2.77 -0.62
N ILE A 420 -17.52 -2.62 -1.39
CA ILE A 420 -17.78 -3.38 -2.62
C ILE A 420 -17.21 -2.61 -3.81
N VAL A 421 -16.50 -3.29 -4.71
CA VAL A 421 -16.00 -2.69 -5.97
C VAL A 421 -17.16 -2.43 -6.90
N VAL A 422 -17.33 -1.16 -7.30
CA VAL A 422 -18.43 -0.70 -8.17
C VAL A 422 -17.93 0.01 -9.43
N GLY A 423 -16.61 0.12 -9.58
CA GLY A 423 -15.98 0.83 -10.70
C GLY A 423 -14.47 0.92 -10.57
N SER A 424 -13.84 1.63 -11.50
CA SER A 424 -12.39 1.85 -11.50
C SER A 424 -11.99 3.18 -12.14
N ILE A 425 -10.80 3.67 -11.79
CA ILE A 425 -10.16 4.81 -12.46
C ILE A 425 -9.62 4.33 -13.80
N ILE A 426 -9.91 5.04 -14.89
CA ILE A 426 -9.38 4.74 -16.22
C ILE A 426 -8.24 5.67 -16.63
N ASN A 427 -8.23 6.90 -16.13
CA ASN A 427 -7.24 7.90 -16.50
C ASN A 427 -6.98 8.85 -15.33
N VAL A 428 -5.72 9.26 -15.18
CA VAL A 428 -5.28 10.26 -14.21
C VAL A 428 -4.43 11.28 -14.95
N GLY A 429 -4.70 12.56 -14.77
CA GLY A 429 -3.96 13.62 -15.45
C GLY A 429 -4.01 14.94 -14.72
N LEU A 430 -3.21 15.89 -15.20
CA LEU A 430 -3.25 17.28 -14.74
C LEU A 430 -4.22 18.06 -15.61
N VAL A 431 -5.07 18.88 -14.99
CA VAL A 431 -5.91 19.83 -15.71
C VAL A 431 -4.99 20.92 -16.24
N ASP A 432 -4.62 20.85 -17.52
CA ASP A 432 -3.80 21.86 -18.17
C ASP A 432 -4.71 22.90 -18.83
N GLU A 433 -4.81 24.10 -18.25
CA GLU A 433 -5.35 25.25 -18.98
C GLU A 433 -4.90 26.61 -18.42
N LYS A 434 -4.47 27.49 -19.35
CA LYS A 434 -3.95 28.86 -19.18
C LYS A 434 -4.89 29.88 -18.49
N LYS A 435 -5.90 29.45 -17.74
CA LYS A 435 -6.94 30.33 -17.16
C LYS A 435 -7.34 30.05 -15.71
N GLN A 436 -6.75 29.07 -15.02
CA GLN A 436 -6.96 28.90 -13.58
C GLN A 436 -5.64 28.87 -12.81
N ALA A 437 -5.61 29.56 -11.67
CA ALA A 437 -4.42 29.73 -10.84
C ALA A 437 -4.06 28.50 -9.97
N LYS A 438 -4.73 27.35 -10.17
CA LYS A 438 -4.55 26.14 -9.38
C LYS A 438 -4.23 24.96 -10.30
N HIS A 439 -3.14 24.26 -9.99
CA HIS A 439 -2.77 23.00 -10.62
C HIS A 439 -3.64 21.91 -9.99
N GLU A 440 -4.76 21.58 -10.63
CA GLU A 440 -5.66 20.52 -10.17
C GLU A 440 -5.41 19.22 -10.93
N VAL A 441 -5.61 18.10 -10.25
CA VAL A 441 -5.52 16.74 -10.78
C VAL A 441 -6.94 16.27 -11.10
N PHE A 442 -7.13 15.68 -12.29
CA PHE A 442 -8.37 15.00 -12.65
C PHE A 442 -8.17 13.49 -12.68
N MET A 443 -9.22 12.77 -12.32
CA MET A 443 -9.32 11.31 -12.39
C MET A 443 -10.63 10.96 -13.10
N ASP A 444 -10.54 10.36 -14.28
CA ASP A 444 -11.72 9.86 -14.99
C ASP A 444 -12.06 8.46 -14.46
N VAL A 445 -13.31 8.31 -14.01
CA VAL A 445 -13.81 7.12 -13.32
C VAL A 445 -14.96 6.52 -14.11
N LEU A 446 -14.93 5.19 -14.23
CA LEU A 446 -16.05 4.41 -14.76
C LEU A 446 -16.74 3.66 -13.63
N ILE A 447 -18.06 3.82 -13.56
CA ILE A 447 -18.94 3.11 -12.62
C ILE A 447 -19.83 2.15 -13.42
N ASP A 448 -19.90 0.89 -13.02
CA ASP A 448 -20.70 -0.12 -13.71
C ASP A 448 -22.19 0.26 -13.65
N HIS A 449 -22.94 0.07 -14.74
CA HIS A 449 -24.33 0.55 -14.82
C HIS A 449 -25.27 -0.10 -13.80
N GLU A 450 -24.98 -1.30 -13.30
CA GLU A 450 -25.76 -1.89 -12.21
C GLU A 450 -25.73 -1.03 -10.93
N TYR A 451 -24.63 -0.29 -10.72
CA TYR A 451 -24.41 0.62 -9.60
C TYR A 451 -24.74 2.08 -9.92
N LYS A 452 -25.30 2.37 -11.10
CA LYS A 452 -25.72 3.72 -11.54
C LYS A 452 -26.46 4.51 -10.47
N HIS A 453 -27.41 3.85 -9.81
CA HIS A 453 -28.31 4.43 -8.82
C HIS A 453 -27.61 4.92 -7.54
N LEU A 454 -26.36 4.50 -7.31
CA LEU A 454 -25.53 4.93 -6.19
C LEU A 454 -24.84 6.28 -6.46
N ILE A 455 -24.75 6.71 -7.73
CA ILE A 455 -24.15 7.99 -8.10
C ILE A 455 -25.22 9.08 -8.09
N LYS A 456 -25.18 9.95 -7.08
CA LYS A 456 -26.18 11.00 -6.82
C LYS A 456 -25.54 12.39 -6.81
N SER A 457 -26.37 13.43 -6.74
CA SER A 457 -25.93 14.82 -6.95
C SER A 457 -24.96 15.35 -5.90
N ASN A 458 -24.96 14.78 -4.69
CA ASN A 458 -24.11 15.21 -3.58
C ASN A 458 -23.16 14.10 -3.09
N ASN A 459 -22.80 13.16 -3.97
CA ASN A 459 -21.79 12.17 -3.63
C ASN A 459 -20.48 12.85 -3.21
N ARG A 460 -19.84 12.29 -2.19
CA ARG A 460 -18.55 12.75 -1.67
C ARG A 460 -17.57 11.60 -1.78
N PHE A 461 -16.59 11.76 -2.66
CA PHE A 461 -15.56 10.76 -2.91
C PHE A 461 -14.36 11.05 -2.03
N TYR A 462 -13.75 10.02 -1.47
CA TYR A 462 -12.58 10.15 -0.62
C TYR A 462 -11.62 8.99 -0.83
N VAL A 463 -10.33 9.24 -0.65
CA VAL A 463 -9.30 8.21 -0.79
C VAL A 463 -9.41 7.20 0.35
N THR A 464 -9.38 5.93 -0.01
CA THR A 464 -9.32 4.78 0.91
C THR A 464 -8.23 3.86 0.38
N GLY A 465 -7.20 3.54 1.16
CA GLY A 465 -6.03 2.82 0.63
C GLY A 465 -4.70 3.39 1.09
N SER A 466 -4.69 4.41 1.93
CA SER A 466 -3.57 4.71 2.81
C SER A 466 -3.88 4.20 4.22
N ALA A 467 -2.85 3.73 4.93
CA ALA A 467 -2.98 3.54 6.36
C ALA A 467 -3.17 4.92 7.00
N SER A 468 -4.26 5.09 7.74
CA SER A 468 -4.53 6.33 8.46
C SER A 468 -4.38 6.08 9.96
N ALA A 469 -3.85 7.07 10.64
CA ALA A 469 -3.79 7.11 12.08
C ALA A 469 -4.37 8.45 12.52
N GLU A 470 -5.47 8.40 13.27
CA GLU A 470 -6.12 9.59 13.80
C GLU A 470 -6.19 9.52 15.32
N LEU A 471 -5.89 10.64 15.97
CA LEU A 471 -6.05 10.76 17.42
C LEU A 471 -7.52 11.08 17.73
N THR A 472 -8.25 10.08 18.21
CA THR A 472 -9.65 10.21 18.64
C THR A 472 -9.74 10.55 20.13
N GLU A 473 -10.95 10.85 20.62
CA GLU A 473 -11.19 11.05 22.06
C GLU A 473 -10.84 9.80 22.90
N SER A 474 -10.90 8.62 22.28
CA SER A 474 -10.61 7.31 22.89
C SER A 474 -9.14 6.91 22.81
N GLY A 475 -8.30 7.69 22.11
CA GLY A 475 -6.89 7.37 21.84
C GLY A 475 -6.56 7.29 20.35
N LEU A 476 -5.41 6.70 20.02
CA LEU A 476 -4.95 6.54 18.64
C LEU A 476 -5.76 5.45 17.93
N SER A 477 -6.57 5.85 16.94
CA SER A 477 -7.24 4.92 16.04
C SER A 477 -6.39 4.74 14.79
N VAL A 478 -5.95 3.50 14.54
CA VAL A 478 -5.19 3.16 13.33
C VAL A 478 -6.08 2.29 12.45
N THR A 479 -6.39 2.79 11.27
CA THR A 479 -7.17 2.06 10.27
C THR A 479 -6.22 1.63 9.15
N VAL A 480 -6.09 0.32 8.99
CA VAL A 480 -5.25 -0.29 7.94
C VAL A 480 -6.14 -1.00 6.93
N PRO A 481 -6.28 -0.46 5.71
CA PRO A 481 -6.96 -1.15 4.61
C PRO A 481 -6.33 -2.51 4.29
N PRO A 482 -7.07 -3.46 3.66
CA PRO A 482 -6.50 -4.67 3.10
C PRO A 482 -5.26 -4.39 2.23
N ALA A 483 -4.24 -5.25 2.32
CA ALA A 483 -2.94 -5.03 1.65
C ALA A 483 -3.04 -4.71 0.15
N LYS A 484 -4.03 -5.29 -0.54
CA LYS A 484 -4.32 -4.99 -1.95
C LYS A 484 -4.66 -3.51 -2.18
N GLN A 485 -5.45 -2.91 -1.29
CA GLN A 485 -5.84 -1.49 -1.35
C GLN A 485 -4.67 -0.57 -0.99
N LEU A 486 -3.75 -1.02 -0.14
CA LEU A 486 -2.53 -0.25 0.19
C LEU A 486 -1.59 -0.09 -0.99
N LEU A 487 -1.59 -1.04 -1.94
CA LEU A 487 -0.70 -1.03 -3.09
C LEU A 487 -1.27 -0.23 -4.27
N THR A 488 -2.57 -0.34 -4.54
CA THR A 488 -3.19 0.28 -5.73
C THR A 488 -3.85 1.62 -5.42
N GLY A 489 -4.06 1.90 -4.13
CA GLY A 489 -5.05 2.88 -3.69
C GLY A 489 -6.47 2.49 -4.09
N SER A 490 -7.45 3.16 -3.50
CA SER A 490 -8.85 3.09 -3.90
C SER A 490 -9.58 4.37 -3.53
N ILE A 491 -10.77 4.55 -4.09
CA ILE A 491 -11.66 5.65 -3.77
C ILE A 491 -12.92 5.06 -3.19
N SER A 492 -13.36 5.53 -2.02
CA SER A 492 -14.70 5.24 -1.50
C SER A 492 -15.57 6.48 -1.64
N PHE A 493 -16.88 6.32 -1.52
CA PHE A 493 -17.78 7.47 -1.52
C PHE A 493 -19.03 7.25 -0.66
N VAL A 494 -19.56 8.37 -0.17
CA VAL A 494 -20.90 8.44 0.43
C VAL A 494 -21.90 8.82 -0.64
N SER A 495 -23.00 8.06 -0.74
CA SER A 495 -24.08 8.31 -1.71
C SER A 495 -25.18 9.17 -1.09
N GLU A 496 -25.33 10.41 -1.56
CA GLU A 496 -26.30 11.38 -1.01
C GLU A 496 -26.82 12.34 -2.09
N GLY A 497 -28.00 12.93 -1.83
CA GLY A 497 -28.65 13.90 -2.73
C GLY A 497 -29.73 13.28 -3.62
N SER A 498 -30.07 13.99 -4.69
CA SER A 498 -31.04 13.56 -5.72
C SER A 498 -30.42 12.57 -6.71
N GLU A 499 -31.25 11.83 -7.44
CA GLU A 499 -30.83 10.84 -8.46
C GLU A 499 -30.17 11.44 -9.72
N SER A 500 -29.80 12.73 -9.69
CA SER A 500 -29.08 13.39 -10.79
C SER A 500 -27.58 13.20 -10.63
N ILE A 501 -26.93 12.71 -11.70
CA ILE A 501 -25.48 12.50 -11.75
C ILE A 501 -24.79 13.80 -12.18
N GLN A 502 -23.77 14.23 -11.44
CA GLN A 502 -22.90 15.35 -11.84
C GLN A 502 -21.82 14.88 -12.80
N LYS A 503 -21.34 15.77 -13.67
CA LYS A 503 -20.18 15.49 -14.52
C LYS A 503 -18.89 15.43 -13.71
N GLU A 504 -18.80 16.24 -12.67
CA GLU A 504 -17.61 16.43 -11.84
C GLU A 504 -17.95 16.34 -10.34
N TYR A 505 -17.07 15.69 -9.58
CA TYR A 505 -17.13 15.60 -8.13
C TYR A 505 -15.78 15.91 -7.50
N GLN A 506 -15.78 16.44 -6.27
CA GLN A 506 -14.55 16.63 -5.50
C GLN A 506 -14.09 15.30 -4.90
N LEU A 507 -12.78 15.02 -4.99
CA LEU A 507 -12.11 13.96 -4.23
C LEU A 507 -11.43 14.54 -2.99
N PHE A 508 -11.77 14.02 -1.82
CA PHE A 508 -11.19 14.36 -0.52
C PHE A 508 -10.08 13.38 -0.13
N GLN A 509 -9.10 13.85 0.66
CA GLN A 509 -7.97 13.02 1.09
C GLN A 509 -8.39 11.87 2.02
N ASN A 510 -9.45 12.05 2.83
CA ASN A 510 -9.95 11.03 3.75
C ASN A 510 -11.44 11.25 4.05
N GLU A 511 -12.04 10.27 4.73
CA GLU A 511 -13.45 10.28 5.13
C GLU A 511 -13.80 11.47 6.03
N SER A 512 -12.98 11.76 7.04
CA SER A 512 -13.19 12.87 7.99
C SER A 512 -13.33 14.22 7.28
N LEU A 513 -12.51 14.49 6.25
CA LEU A 513 -12.60 15.71 5.43
C LEU A 513 -13.85 15.74 4.55
N ALA A 514 -14.26 14.58 4.01
CA ALA A 514 -15.51 14.47 3.26
C ALA A 514 -16.74 14.72 4.16
N GLU A 515 -16.72 14.25 5.41
CA GLU A 515 -17.77 14.53 6.41
C GLU A 515 -17.76 16.02 6.83
N LEU A 516 -16.59 16.61 7.11
CA LEU A 516 -16.47 18.04 7.41
C LEU A 516 -17.06 18.93 6.30
N ALA A 517 -16.89 18.54 5.04
CA ALA A 517 -17.49 19.23 3.91
C ALA A 517 -19.04 19.17 3.90
N GLN A 518 -19.65 18.15 4.52
CA GLN A 518 -21.09 18.06 4.74
C GLN A 518 -21.56 19.09 5.78
N TYR A 519 -20.85 19.21 6.91
CA TYR A 519 -21.22 20.13 7.99
C TYR A 519 -21.15 21.60 7.57
N ASN A 520 -20.14 21.96 6.77
CA ASN A 520 -19.98 23.32 6.23
C ASN A 520 -21.10 23.75 5.26
N LYS A 521 -21.92 22.83 4.73
CA LYS A 521 -23.07 23.17 3.86
C LYS A 521 -24.28 23.74 4.60
N THR A 522 -24.40 23.57 5.93
CA THR A 522 -25.48 24.18 6.73
C THR A 522 -25.25 25.67 7.04
N GLY A 523 -24.07 26.19 6.66
CA GLY A 523 -23.63 27.55 6.92
C GLY A 523 -23.16 27.77 8.36
N SER A 524 -22.34 28.79 8.56
CA SER A 524 -21.81 29.17 9.86
C SER A 524 -21.81 30.68 10.03
N LYS A 525 -21.91 31.13 11.28
CA LYS A 525 -21.78 32.54 11.65
C LYS A 525 -20.33 32.80 12.07
N THR A 526 -19.73 33.85 11.53
CA THR A 526 -18.38 34.28 11.90
C THR A 526 -18.40 35.17 13.15
N LEU A 527 -17.47 34.93 14.06
CA LEU A 527 -17.19 35.69 15.27
C LEU A 527 -15.75 36.23 15.21
N MET A 528 -15.59 37.51 15.52
CA MET A 528 -14.28 38.17 15.56
C MET A 528 -13.89 38.37 17.02
N LEU A 529 -12.83 37.67 17.44
CA LEU A 529 -12.30 37.66 18.80
C LEU A 529 -10.98 38.45 18.84
N PHE A 530 -10.72 39.14 19.93
CA PHE A 530 -9.50 39.91 20.16
C PHE A 530 -8.81 39.45 21.44
N ALA A 531 -7.51 39.19 21.36
CA ALA A 531 -6.64 38.87 22.48
C ALA A 531 -5.36 39.73 22.43
N SER A 532 -4.75 40.00 23.57
CA SER A 532 -3.47 40.74 23.64
C SER A 532 -2.29 39.95 23.04
N GLU A 533 -2.39 38.63 23.06
CA GLU A 533 -1.44 37.68 22.48
C GLU A 533 -2.19 36.47 21.92
N LEU A 534 -1.58 35.70 21.02
CA LEU A 534 -2.21 34.48 20.49
C LEU A 534 -2.21 33.41 21.60
N PRO A 535 -3.38 32.97 22.10
CA PRO A 535 -3.40 31.84 23.04
C PRO A 535 -2.93 30.56 22.32
N PRO A 536 -2.60 29.47 23.05
CA PRO A 536 -2.15 28.22 22.45
C PRO A 536 -3.30 27.49 21.74
N ILE A 537 -3.71 28.04 20.60
CA ILE A 537 -4.75 27.56 19.69
C ILE A 537 -4.19 27.48 18.26
N SER A 538 -4.77 26.64 17.43
CA SER A 538 -4.44 26.43 16.02
C SER A 538 -5.67 26.64 15.11
N LYS A 539 -5.46 26.63 13.79
CA LYS A 539 -6.59 26.55 12.85
C LYS A 539 -7.26 25.20 13.03
N GLY A 540 -8.58 25.20 13.23
CA GLY A 540 -9.36 24.02 13.56
C GLY A 540 -9.66 23.84 15.06
N SER A 541 -9.00 24.58 15.97
CA SER A 541 -9.29 24.47 17.41
C SER A 541 -10.78 24.65 17.70
N PRO A 542 -11.38 23.83 18.57
CA PRO A 542 -12.80 23.86 18.83
C PRO A 542 -13.25 25.13 19.56
N LEU A 543 -14.42 25.63 19.15
CA LEU A 543 -15.20 26.59 19.90
C LEU A 543 -16.19 25.82 20.78
N LEU A 544 -16.06 25.96 22.10
CA LEU A 544 -16.71 25.11 23.09
C LEU A 544 -17.78 25.89 23.86
N TYR A 545 -18.99 25.34 23.91
CA TYR A 545 -20.04 25.78 24.84
C TYR A 545 -20.27 24.68 25.87
N ARG A 546 -19.97 24.94 27.16
CA ARG A 546 -20.11 23.94 28.24
C ARG A 546 -19.48 22.57 27.92
N ASN A 547 -18.29 22.58 27.33
CA ASN A 547 -17.51 21.43 26.84
C ASN A 547 -18.01 20.79 25.53
N LEU A 548 -19.13 21.24 24.97
CA LEU A 548 -19.61 20.75 23.68
C LEU A 548 -18.96 21.55 22.54
N PRO A 549 -18.32 20.92 21.54
CA PRO A 549 -17.85 21.61 20.34
C PRO A 549 -19.05 22.06 19.49
N VAL A 550 -19.11 23.37 19.23
CA VAL A 550 -20.21 24.01 18.48
C VAL A 550 -19.71 24.83 17.29
N GLY A 551 -18.40 24.78 17.04
CA GLY A 551 -17.70 25.56 16.05
C GLY A 551 -16.20 25.37 16.15
N ASN A 552 -15.45 26.18 15.42
CA ASN A 552 -13.99 26.09 15.33
C ASN A 552 -13.33 27.44 15.01
N VAL A 553 -12.03 27.53 15.27
CA VAL A 553 -11.19 28.64 14.86
C VAL A 553 -10.83 28.47 13.39
N SER A 554 -11.26 29.41 12.55
CA SER A 554 -11.03 29.36 11.10
C SER A 554 -9.71 30.01 10.69
N ASP A 555 -9.33 31.13 11.32
CA ASP A 555 -8.13 31.88 10.98
C ASP A 555 -7.72 32.84 12.12
N PHE A 556 -6.51 33.38 12.07
CA PHE A 556 -6.04 34.44 12.97
C PHE A 556 -4.90 35.24 12.34
N HIS A 557 -4.80 36.53 12.68
CA HIS A 557 -3.73 37.41 12.20
C HIS A 557 -3.37 38.48 13.25
N LEU A 558 -2.13 38.96 13.16
CA LEU A 558 -1.63 40.03 14.02
C LEU A 558 -2.26 41.38 13.64
N VAL A 559 -2.59 42.19 14.66
CA VAL A 559 -3.04 43.57 14.51
C VAL A 559 -2.30 44.47 15.50
N ASP A 560 -2.38 45.80 15.34
CA ASP A 560 -1.79 46.71 16.33
C ASP A 560 -2.41 46.49 17.72
N GLY A 561 -1.57 46.29 18.73
CA GLY A 561 -1.98 46.00 20.12
C GLY A 561 -2.47 44.57 20.42
N GLY A 562 -2.46 43.63 19.46
CA GLY A 562 -2.83 42.23 19.77
C GLY A 562 -3.06 41.32 18.56
N VAL A 563 -3.92 40.31 18.75
CA VAL A 563 -4.24 39.29 17.74
C VAL A 563 -5.75 39.23 17.52
N LEU A 564 -6.14 39.20 16.25
CA LEU A 564 -7.52 39.01 15.85
C LEU A 564 -7.74 37.55 15.42
N ILE A 565 -8.70 36.91 16.05
CA ILE A 565 -9.02 35.48 15.86
C ILE A 565 -10.42 35.38 15.25
N LYS A 566 -10.52 34.71 14.11
CA LYS A 566 -11.77 34.46 13.38
C LYS A 566 -12.29 33.08 13.75
N ALA A 567 -13.32 33.01 14.58
CA ALA A 567 -14.01 31.77 14.92
C ALA A 567 -15.33 31.64 14.14
N THR A 568 -15.72 30.43 13.81
CA THR A 568 -16.99 30.09 13.17
C THR A 568 -17.82 29.24 14.10
N ILE A 569 -19.08 29.62 14.31
CA ILE A 569 -20.07 28.83 15.04
C ILE A 569 -21.10 28.30 14.05
N GLU A 570 -21.49 27.04 14.17
CA GLU A 570 -22.51 26.46 13.29
C GLU A 570 -23.83 27.20 13.44
N ASN A 571 -24.58 27.36 12.33
CA ASN A 571 -25.86 28.08 12.36
C ASN A 571 -26.85 27.50 13.36
N ARG A 572 -26.86 26.18 13.55
CA ARG A 572 -27.72 25.50 14.55
C ARG A 572 -27.43 25.94 15.99
N PHE A 573 -26.22 26.42 16.29
CA PHE A 573 -25.78 26.84 17.62
C PHE A 573 -25.62 28.36 17.77
N ALA A 574 -25.90 29.13 16.71
CA ALA A 574 -25.70 30.59 16.72
C ALA A 574 -26.51 31.31 17.81
N TYR A 575 -27.61 30.71 18.29
CA TYR A 575 -28.44 31.23 19.38
C TYR A 575 -27.74 31.25 20.75
N LEU A 576 -26.64 30.51 20.92
CA LEU A 576 -25.87 30.47 22.17
C LEU A 576 -25.01 31.73 22.38
N VAL A 577 -24.78 32.52 21.32
CA VAL A 577 -24.01 33.76 21.39
C VAL A 577 -24.97 34.94 21.60
N THR A 578 -24.99 35.45 22.82
CA THR A 578 -25.85 36.55 23.29
C THR A 578 -25.01 37.81 23.56
N PRO A 579 -25.62 38.99 23.78
CA PRO A 579 -24.89 40.20 24.18
C PRO A 579 -24.08 40.07 25.47
N GLN A 580 -24.35 39.05 26.30
CA GLN A 580 -23.65 38.78 27.56
C GLN A 580 -22.64 37.63 27.43
N THR A 581 -22.36 37.16 26.21
CA THR A 581 -21.39 36.08 25.99
C THR A 581 -19.97 36.54 26.28
N VAL A 582 -19.20 35.71 26.96
CA VAL A 582 -17.80 35.94 27.31
C VAL A 582 -16.97 34.79 26.79
N PHE A 583 -15.85 35.08 26.14
CA PHE A 583 -14.94 34.07 25.60
C PHE A 583 -13.67 34.00 26.42
N TRP A 584 -13.18 32.79 26.67
CA TRP A 584 -11.87 32.58 27.28
C TRP A 584 -11.12 31.45 26.61
N ASN A 585 -9.80 31.57 26.63
CA ASN A 585 -8.92 30.50 26.21
C ASN A 585 -9.06 29.33 27.19
N ARG A 586 -9.19 28.13 26.62
CA ARG A 586 -9.35 26.87 27.33
C ARG A 586 -8.41 25.85 26.72
N SER A 587 -7.16 26.01 27.09
CA SER A 587 -6.06 25.24 26.54
C SER A 587 -5.12 24.85 27.67
N GLY A 588 -4.75 23.58 27.73
CA GLY A 588 -3.87 23.03 28.77
C GLY A 588 -4.57 22.50 30.02
N ILE A 589 -3.75 22.19 31.03
CA ILE A 589 -4.16 21.62 32.31
C ILE A 589 -4.39 22.77 33.29
N GLU A 590 -5.59 22.84 33.88
CA GLU A 590 -5.88 23.78 34.97
C GLU A 590 -5.42 23.15 36.30
N ILE A 591 -4.48 23.81 36.97
CA ILE A 591 -3.94 23.40 38.27
C ILE A 591 -4.29 24.47 39.28
N ASP A 592 -5.17 24.14 40.22
CA ASP A 592 -5.47 24.97 41.39
C ASP A 592 -4.71 24.39 42.59
N ALA A 593 -3.71 25.12 43.08
CA ALA A 593 -2.93 24.74 44.26
C ALA A 593 -3.36 25.57 45.48
N SER A 594 -3.83 24.89 46.54
CA SER A 594 -4.18 25.49 47.82
C SER A 594 -3.44 24.79 48.96
N LEU A 595 -3.44 25.40 50.15
CA LEU A 595 -2.92 24.76 51.38
C LEU A 595 -3.67 23.48 51.77
N SER A 596 -4.84 23.23 51.17
CA SER A 596 -5.63 22.01 51.33
C SER A 596 -5.32 20.91 50.30
N GLY A 597 -4.51 21.19 49.27
CA GLY A 597 -4.11 20.21 48.26
C GLY A 597 -3.96 20.78 46.84
N VAL A 598 -3.68 19.90 45.88
CA VAL A 598 -3.59 20.25 44.45
C VAL A 598 -4.79 19.64 43.73
N SER A 599 -5.63 20.49 43.13
CA SER A 599 -6.73 20.08 42.26
C SER A 599 -6.32 20.23 40.81
N VAL A 600 -6.41 19.13 40.04
CA VAL A 600 -6.07 19.11 38.62
C VAL A 600 -7.32 18.80 37.81
N LYS A 601 -7.75 19.74 36.96
CA LYS A 601 -8.83 19.50 36.00
C LYS A 601 -8.23 19.10 34.66
N ALA A 602 -8.42 17.84 34.29
CA ALA A 602 -8.01 17.31 33.00
C ALA A 602 -9.06 17.60 31.93
N HIS A 603 -8.61 18.11 30.78
CA HIS A 603 -9.42 18.31 29.58
C HIS A 603 -9.29 17.12 28.62
N PRO A 604 -10.22 16.94 27.66
CA PRO A 604 -10.06 15.95 26.59
C PRO A 604 -8.71 16.12 25.90
N LEU A 605 -8.02 15.01 25.61
CA LEU A 605 -6.64 15.02 25.11
C LEU A 605 -6.46 15.89 23.85
N LYS A 606 -7.43 15.86 22.93
CA LYS A 606 -7.44 16.70 21.73
C LYS A 606 -7.37 18.20 22.06
N SER A 607 -8.14 18.66 23.05
CA SER A 607 -8.13 20.05 23.51
C SER A 607 -6.87 20.45 24.28
N LEU A 608 -6.10 19.48 24.80
CA LEU A 608 -4.79 19.76 25.41
C LEU A 608 -3.71 20.06 24.37
N ILE A 609 -3.82 19.48 23.18
CA ILE A 609 -2.83 19.63 22.10
C ILE A 609 -3.22 20.78 21.17
N GLU A 610 -4.47 20.80 20.71
CA GLU A 610 -4.97 21.80 19.76
C GLU A 610 -5.43 23.09 20.45
N GLY A 611 -5.56 23.08 21.77
CA GLY A 611 -6.20 24.16 22.52
C GLY A 611 -7.69 24.28 22.23
N GLY A 612 -8.31 25.31 22.78
CA GLY A 612 -9.72 25.59 22.54
C GLY A 612 -10.14 26.97 23.03
N ILE A 613 -11.24 27.48 22.49
CA ILE A 613 -11.90 28.69 22.99
C ILE A 613 -13.21 28.28 23.59
N ALA A 614 -13.43 28.54 24.88
CA ALA A 614 -14.70 28.31 25.51
C ALA A 614 -15.47 29.61 25.68
N PHE A 615 -16.79 29.51 25.68
CA PHE A 615 -17.66 30.65 25.95
C PHE A 615 -18.89 30.25 26.76
N ASP A 616 -19.42 31.22 27.49
CA ASP A 616 -20.72 31.13 28.17
C ASP A 616 -21.34 32.53 28.29
N SER A 617 -22.62 32.59 28.64
CA SER A 617 -23.33 33.84 28.90
C SER A 617 -23.14 34.23 30.36
N VAL A 618 -22.42 35.32 30.63
CA VAL A 618 -22.07 35.71 31.99
C VAL A 618 -22.39 37.21 32.21
N PRO A 619 -23.50 37.54 32.89
CA PRO A 619 -23.99 38.92 32.99
C PRO A 619 -23.02 39.85 33.71
N GLY A 620 -22.68 41.00 33.10
CA GLY A 620 -21.89 42.06 33.73
C GLY A 620 -20.38 42.01 33.52
N VAL A 621 -19.85 41.15 32.64
CA VAL A 621 -18.44 41.22 32.19
C VAL A 621 -18.38 42.14 31.01
N GLU A 622 -17.38 42.99 30.97
CA GLU A 622 -16.93 43.60 29.71
C GLU A 622 -16.47 42.50 28.75
N ASN A 623 -17.22 42.26 27.67
CA ASN A 623 -16.99 41.16 26.75
C ASN A 623 -16.61 41.60 25.34
N LYS A 624 -16.41 42.91 25.13
CA LYS A 624 -15.99 43.47 23.84
C LYS A 624 -14.86 44.49 23.98
N VAL A 625 -14.06 44.59 22.94
CA VAL A 625 -13.09 45.66 22.70
C VAL A 625 -13.47 46.31 21.37
N GLY A 626 -14.12 47.48 21.43
CA GLY A 626 -14.84 48.03 20.27
C GLY A 626 -15.96 47.08 19.82
N GLU A 627 -16.00 46.72 18.54
CA GLU A 627 -16.99 45.78 17.99
C GLU A 627 -16.60 44.29 18.13
N ARG A 628 -15.37 44.00 18.60
CA ARG A 628 -14.79 42.66 18.63
C ARG A 628 -15.03 42.01 19.99
N TRP A 629 -15.27 40.71 20.03
CA TRP A 629 -15.40 39.94 21.27
C TRP A 629 -14.04 39.86 21.98
N LYS A 630 -14.00 40.16 23.28
CA LYS A 630 -12.79 40.05 24.09
C LYS A 630 -12.55 38.59 24.46
N LEU A 631 -11.36 38.08 24.16
CA LEU A 631 -10.91 36.75 24.54
C LEU A 631 -10.03 36.85 25.79
N TYR A 632 -10.54 36.35 26.90
CA TYR A 632 -9.81 36.27 28.17
C TYR A 632 -8.79 35.13 28.15
N ALA A 633 -7.71 35.27 28.91
CA ALA A 633 -6.66 34.25 28.95
C ALA A 633 -7.09 32.92 29.62
N ASP A 634 -8.07 32.97 30.52
CA ASP A 634 -8.59 31.81 31.26
C ASP A 634 -10.00 32.11 31.82
N GLN A 635 -10.69 31.06 32.28
CA GLN A 635 -12.05 31.17 32.82
C GLN A 635 -12.08 32.05 34.08
N GLN A 636 -11.07 32.00 34.93
CA GLN A 636 -11.04 32.75 36.18
C GLN A 636 -11.02 34.25 35.89
N LYS A 637 -10.16 34.72 34.96
CA LYS A 637 -10.11 36.11 34.51
C LYS A 637 -11.38 36.55 33.79
N ALA A 638 -11.99 35.67 32.99
CA ALA A 638 -13.29 35.94 32.37
C ALA A 638 -14.41 36.11 33.40
N ARG A 639 -14.30 35.40 34.54
CA ARG A 639 -15.23 35.46 35.66
C ARG A 639 -14.79 36.42 36.77
N LYS A 640 -13.75 37.24 36.59
CA LYS A 640 -13.36 38.26 37.58
C LYS A 640 -14.33 39.44 37.52
N PHE A 641 -15.54 39.19 37.98
CA PHE A 641 -16.55 40.20 38.22
C PHE A 641 -16.36 40.87 39.57
N GLY A 642 -16.78 42.12 39.62
CA GLY A 642 -16.97 42.82 40.87
C GLY A 642 -16.97 44.31 40.66
N ARG A 643 -17.58 45.03 41.60
CA ARG A 643 -17.54 46.49 41.60
C ARG A 643 -16.22 46.94 42.24
N VAL A 644 -15.56 47.89 41.59
CA VAL A 644 -14.32 48.48 42.11
C VAL A 644 -14.66 49.50 43.19
N ILE A 645 -13.94 49.44 44.31
CA ILE A 645 -13.93 50.42 45.39
C ILE A 645 -12.49 50.92 45.61
N SER A 646 -12.35 52.14 46.11
CA SER A 646 -11.08 52.71 46.55
C SER A 646 -11.01 52.71 48.09
N LEU A 647 -9.89 52.25 48.63
CA LEU A 647 -9.57 52.30 50.05
C LEU A 647 -8.37 53.24 50.24
N GLU A 648 -8.51 54.24 51.11
CA GLU A 648 -7.44 55.20 51.42
C GLU A 648 -6.76 54.83 52.74
N THR A 649 -5.43 54.74 52.75
CA THR A 649 -4.64 54.50 53.97
C THR A 649 -3.49 55.51 54.11
N ASP A 650 -3.12 55.82 55.36
CA ASP A 650 -1.99 56.70 55.71
C ASP A 650 -0.61 56.04 55.49
N GLY A 651 -0.59 54.80 54.99
CA GLY A 651 0.63 54.04 54.72
C GLY A 651 1.21 53.34 55.94
N THR A 652 0.56 53.42 57.10
CA THR A 652 0.99 52.67 58.30
C THR A 652 0.61 51.18 58.24
N GLN A 653 -0.33 50.82 57.35
CA GLN A 653 -0.81 49.45 57.16
C GLN A 653 -0.26 48.86 55.86
N GLU A 654 0.39 47.71 55.95
CA GLU A 654 0.95 47.01 54.78
C GLU A 654 -0.17 46.31 54.00
N VAL A 655 -0.50 46.84 52.81
CA VAL A 655 -1.51 46.27 51.91
C VAL A 655 -0.86 45.81 50.61
N LEU A 656 -1.19 44.59 50.18
CA LEU A 656 -0.60 43.94 49.00
C LEU A 656 -1.66 43.66 47.93
N LYS A 657 -1.24 43.67 46.66
CA LYS A 657 -2.08 43.20 45.55
C LYS A 657 -2.44 41.73 45.76
N GLY A 658 -3.73 41.40 45.65
CA GLY A 658 -4.28 40.06 45.87
C GLY A 658 -4.74 39.79 47.31
N MET A 659 -4.53 40.71 48.25
CA MET A 659 -5.00 40.58 49.63
C MET A 659 -6.53 40.43 49.67
N PRO A 660 -7.08 39.40 50.35
CA PRO A 660 -8.53 39.18 50.40
C PRO A 660 -9.21 40.20 51.32
N ILE A 661 -10.44 40.58 50.94
CA ILE A 661 -11.39 41.29 51.82
C ILE A 661 -12.38 40.25 52.35
N GLU A 662 -12.55 40.19 53.66
CA GLU A 662 -13.29 39.13 54.34
C GLU A 662 -14.36 39.69 55.29
N TYR A 663 -15.59 39.18 55.19
CA TYR A 663 -16.63 39.39 56.19
C TYR A 663 -16.75 38.11 57.03
N GLN A 664 -16.48 38.21 58.34
CA GLN A 664 -16.53 37.06 59.26
C GLN A 664 -15.73 35.83 58.76
N GLY A 665 -14.58 36.07 58.10
CA GLY A 665 -13.73 35.02 57.53
C GLY A 665 -14.15 34.49 56.15
N VAL A 666 -15.22 35.01 55.54
CA VAL A 666 -15.64 34.67 54.17
C VAL A 666 -15.10 35.72 53.21
N LYS A 667 -14.36 35.30 52.17
CA LYS A 667 -13.84 36.21 51.13
C LYS A 667 -14.99 36.84 50.34
N VAL A 668 -15.12 38.15 50.45
CA VAL A 668 -16.13 38.98 49.77
C VAL A 668 -15.53 39.93 48.73
N GLY A 669 -14.20 40.08 48.70
CA GLY A 669 -13.48 40.87 47.70
C GLY A 669 -11.98 40.60 47.68
N GLU A 670 -11.26 41.33 46.84
CA GLU A 670 -9.79 41.29 46.78
C GLU A 670 -9.18 42.63 46.35
N VAL A 671 -8.00 42.94 46.86
CA VAL A 671 -7.20 44.09 46.41
C VAL A 671 -6.65 43.81 45.01
N THR A 672 -6.91 44.73 44.07
CA THR A 672 -6.51 44.58 42.66
C THR A 672 -5.30 45.44 42.30
N LEU A 673 -5.13 46.60 42.94
CA LEU A 673 -4.04 47.54 42.71
C LEU A 673 -3.71 48.31 44.00
N VAL A 674 -2.43 48.59 44.23
CA VAL A 674 -1.95 49.43 45.34
C VAL A 674 -0.97 50.43 44.74
N VAL A 675 -1.26 51.73 44.87
CA VAL A 675 -0.44 52.79 44.28
C VAL A 675 -0.18 53.92 45.29
N PRO A 676 1.06 54.44 45.37
CA PRO A 676 1.35 55.60 46.21
C PRO A 676 0.79 56.88 45.57
N ASN A 677 0.08 57.69 46.36
CA ASN A 677 -0.31 59.03 45.97
C ASN A 677 0.64 60.07 46.59
N PHE A 678 1.73 60.36 45.89
CA PHE A 678 2.79 61.27 46.36
C PHE A 678 2.33 62.70 46.61
N ARG A 679 1.16 63.12 46.07
CA ARG A 679 0.63 64.48 46.31
C ARG A 679 -0.11 64.60 47.63
N ARG A 680 -0.82 63.55 48.04
CA ARG A 680 -1.63 63.54 49.27
C ARG A 680 -0.91 62.87 50.45
N ASN A 681 0.26 62.28 50.21
CA ASN A 681 1.00 61.47 51.19
C ASN A 681 0.14 60.33 51.75
N LEU A 682 -0.64 59.69 50.87
CA LEU A 682 -1.52 58.56 51.15
C LEU A 682 -1.20 57.42 50.18
N VAL A 683 -1.62 56.20 50.52
CA VAL A 683 -1.63 55.07 49.60
C VAL A 683 -3.07 54.82 49.18
N GLU A 684 -3.30 54.79 47.86
CA GLU A 684 -4.59 54.48 47.28
C GLU A 684 -4.62 52.99 46.92
N VAL A 685 -5.56 52.27 47.53
CA VAL A 685 -5.74 50.84 47.38
C VAL A 685 -7.03 50.59 46.62
N THR A 686 -6.92 50.11 45.39
CA THR A 686 -8.08 49.72 44.59
C THR A 686 -8.45 48.28 44.88
N ALA A 687 -9.66 48.04 45.37
CA ALA A 687 -10.18 46.71 45.64
C ALA A 687 -11.43 46.41 44.81
N ARG A 688 -11.71 45.11 44.63
CA ARG A 688 -12.88 44.62 43.91
C ARG A 688 -13.74 43.80 44.84
N ILE A 689 -15.01 44.17 44.95
CA ILE A 689 -16.03 43.45 45.72
C ILE A 689 -16.83 42.55 44.78
N LEU A 690 -17.02 41.29 45.15
CA LEU A 690 -17.77 40.32 44.34
C LEU A 690 -19.23 40.77 44.16
N PRO A 691 -19.84 40.61 42.96
CA PRO A 691 -21.16 41.16 42.61
C PRO A 691 -22.26 40.85 43.62
N GLU A 692 -22.28 39.63 44.16
CA GLU A 692 -23.24 39.15 45.14
C GLU A 692 -23.20 39.91 46.47
N TYR A 693 -22.09 40.59 46.80
CA TYR A 693 -21.91 41.33 48.05
C TYR A 693 -21.87 42.85 47.87
N VAL A 694 -21.81 43.36 46.63
CA VAL A 694 -21.69 44.79 46.34
C VAL A 694 -22.80 45.60 47.00
N ALA A 695 -24.04 45.10 46.96
CA ALA A 695 -25.20 45.81 47.50
C ALA A 695 -25.16 46.01 49.03
N ASN A 696 -24.37 45.19 49.74
CA ASN A 696 -24.24 45.24 51.20
C ASN A 696 -22.91 45.86 51.66
N ILE A 697 -21.87 45.78 50.84
CA ILE A 697 -20.51 46.23 51.21
C ILE A 697 -20.17 47.60 50.62
N ALA A 698 -20.56 47.87 49.38
CA ALA A 698 -20.27 49.15 48.74
C ALA A 698 -21.33 50.20 49.09
N VAL A 699 -21.57 50.40 50.39
CA VAL A 699 -22.59 51.32 50.93
C VAL A 699 -22.02 52.19 52.05
N GLU A 700 -22.62 53.36 52.26
CA GLU A 700 -22.31 54.25 53.38
C GLU A 700 -22.41 53.52 54.73
N GLY A 701 -21.46 53.83 55.63
CA GLY A 701 -21.36 53.20 56.94
C GLY A 701 -20.61 51.86 56.96
N THR A 702 -20.06 51.41 55.83
CA THR A 702 -19.19 50.22 55.78
C THR A 702 -17.79 50.57 56.29
N HIS A 703 -17.25 49.71 57.15
CA HIS A 703 -15.93 49.86 57.76
C HIS A 703 -14.98 48.77 57.28
N PHE A 704 -13.75 49.15 56.96
CA PHE A 704 -12.69 48.23 56.51
C PHE A 704 -11.48 48.38 57.42
N TRP A 705 -10.88 47.29 57.89
CA TRP A 705 -9.68 47.33 58.73
C TRP A 705 -8.78 46.12 58.47
N LEU A 706 -7.48 46.25 58.76
CA LEU A 706 -6.55 45.12 58.64
C LEU A 706 -6.73 44.15 59.81
N THR A 707 -6.83 42.86 59.52
CA THR A 707 -6.90 41.82 60.56
C THR A 707 -5.49 41.56 61.09
N GLU A 708 -5.22 41.95 62.34
CA GLU A 708 -3.95 41.69 63.02
C GLU A 708 -4.07 40.54 64.04
N PRO A 709 -3.00 39.72 64.24
CA PRO A 709 -2.98 38.68 65.25
C PRO A 709 -2.85 39.29 66.65
N GLU A 710 -3.82 39.01 67.52
CA GLU A 710 -3.76 39.42 68.93
C GLU A 710 -3.13 38.30 69.77
N ILE A 711 -1.95 38.56 70.32
CA ILE A 711 -1.22 37.63 71.19
C ILE A 711 -1.20 38.21 72.61
N GLY A 712 -1.87 37.54 73.55
CA GLY A 712 -1.89 37.92 74.95
C GLY A 712 -1.83 36.72 75.89
N LEU A 713 -1.57 36.98 77.18
CA LEU A 713 -1.45 35.95 78.22
C LEU A 713 -2.75 35.16 78.48
N GLY A 714 -3.90 35.66 78.02
CA GLY A 714 -5.22 35.01 78.14
C GLY A 714 -5.66 34.21 76.91
N GLY A 715 -4.81 34.10 75.88
CA GLY A 715 -5.11 33.39 74.64
C GLY A 715 -4.67 34.15 73.39
N VAL A 716 -4.74 33.47 72.26
CA VAL A 716 -4.40 33.99 70.93
C VAL A 716 -5.67 34.10 70.09
N LYS A 717 -5.93 35.27 69.52
CA LYS A 717 -7.02 35.49 68.55
C LYS A 717 -6.45 35.79 67.17
N ASN A 718 -7.21 35.45 66.13
CA ASN A 718 -6.85 35.73 64.73
C ASN A 718 -5.51 35.11 64.28
N LEU A 719 -5.15 33.90 64.74
CA LEU A 719 -3.93 33.19 64.34
C LEU A 719 -3.78 33.02 62.81
N GLY A 720 -4.90 32.96 62.07
CA GLY A 720 -4.88 32.90 60.59
C GLY A 720 -4.19 34.10 59.95
N ALA A 721 -4.20 35.27 60.60
CA ALA A 721 -3.53 36.48 60.13
C ALA A 721 -1.99 36.39 60.14
N LEU A 722 -1.41 35.40 60.85
CA LEU A 722 0.03 35.12 60.80
C LEU A 722 0.45 34.45 59.48
N VAL A 723 -0.47 33.73 58.84
CA VAL A 723 -0.21 32.99 57.60
C VAL A 723 -0.67 33.79 56.38
N SER A 724 -1.83 34.43 56.47
CA SER A 724 -2.39 35.25 55.40
C SER A 724 -3.06 36.50 55.98
N LYS A 725 -2.45 37.67 55.73
CA LYS A 725 -3.06 38.97 56.05
C LYS A 725 -4.34 39.16 55.23
N SER A 726 -5.41 39.65 55.84
CA SER A 726 -6.67 39.99 55.17
C SER A 726 -7.21 41.33 55.66
N ILE A 727 -8.05 41.97 54.84
CA ILE A 727 -8.82 43.14 55.24
C ILE A 727 -10.18 42.65 55.70
N SER A 728 -10.52 42.85 56.97
CA SER A 728 -11.86 42.62 57.47
C SER A 728 -12.80 43.74 57.04
N VAL A 729 -14.06 43.41 56.79
CA VAL A 729 -15.11 44.38 56.50
C VAL A 729 -16.31 44.17 57.40
N GLU A 730 -16.97 45.26 57.84
CA GLU A 730 -18.29 45.24 58.46
C GLU A 730 -19.25 46.06 57.58
N PRO A 731 -20.32 45.44 57.03
CA PRO A 731 -21.32 46.09 56.20
C PRO A 731 -22.04 47.26 56.89
N GLY A 732 -22.21 48.37 56.17
CA GLY A 732 -23.03 49.49 56.58
C GLY A 732 -24.50 49.38 56.17
N ASN A 733 -25.30 50.37 56.57
CA ASN A 733 -26.68 50.54 56.11
C ASN A 733 -26.83 51.96 55.55
N GLY A 734 -26.73 52.12 54.23
CA GLY A 734 -26.78 53.43 53.59
C GLY A 734 -26.82 53.38 52.07
N LYS A 735 -26.60 54.52 51.40
CA LYS A 735 -26.58 54.59 49.93
C LYS A 735 -25.28 54.02 49.36
N ALA A 736 -25.26 53.68 48.07
CA ALA A 736 -24.07 53.15 47.42
C ALA A 736 -22.90 54.14 47.52
N LYS A 737 -21.74 53.65 47.98
CA LYS A 737 -20.49 54.41 48.15
C LYS A 737 -19.32 53.54 47.69
N PHE A 738 -18.32 54.14 47.07
CA PHE A 738 -17.19 53.40 46.49
C PHE A 738 -15.82 53.86 47.00
N ASP A 739 -15.77 54.85 47.89
CA ASP A 739 -14.53 55.36 48.49
C ASP A 739 -14.60 55.24 50.01
N PHE A 740 -13.65 54.54 50.62
CA PHE A 740 -13.63 54.23 52.05
C PHE A 740 -12.25 54.47 52.67
N PRO A 741 -12.17 54.89 53.94
CA PRO A 741 -10.92 54.82 54.67
C PRO A 741 -10.61 53.37 55.05
N LEU A 742 -9.32 53.01 55.08
CA LEU A 742 -8.83 51.79 55.74
C LEU A 742 -8.48 52.14 57.19
N GLU A 743 -9.24 51.58 58.13
CA GLU A 743 -9.16 51.88 59.55
C GLU A 743 -8.13 51.00 60.27
N LYS A 744 -7.59 51.50 61.39
CA LYS A 744 -6.58 50.79 62.21
C LYS A 744 -7.16 49.65 63.07
N GLY A 745 -8.49 49.61 63.22
CA GLY A 745 -9.22 48.59 63.96
C GLY A 745 -10.68 48.99 64.10
N PHE A 746 -11.56 48.00 64.27
CA PHE A 746 -12.99 48.21 64.40
C PHE A 746 -13.53 47.50 65.66
N ASP A 747 -13.79 48.27 66.71
CA ASP A 747 -14.38 47.77 67.95
C ASP A 747 -15.90 48.04 67.95
N ARG A 748 -16.69 47.00 67.70
CA ARG A 748 -18.15 47.04 67.83
C ARG A 748 -18.50 47.26 69.30
N VAL A 749 -19.08 48.41 69.64
CA VAL A 749 -19.50 48.70 71.01
C VAL A 749 -20.80 47.95 71.32
N GLU A 750 -20.69 46.69 71.68
CA GLU A 750 -21.73 45.99 72.44
C GLU A 750 -21.37 46.01 73.93
N GLY A 751 -22.16 46.72 74.73
CA GLY A 751 -21.97 46.89 76.17
C GLY A 751 -22.43 48.25 76.69
N VAL A 752 -22.77 48.33 77.97
CA VAL A 752 -23.14 49.60 78.63
C VAL A 752 -21.89 50.20 79.26
N MET A 753 -21.54 51.43 78.85
CA MET A 753 -20.38 52.16 79.36
C MET A 753 -20.74 52.93 80.63
N PHE A 754 -19.85 52.89 81.62
CA PHE A 754 -19.89 53.73 82.83
C PHE A 754 -18.52 54.35 83.06
N THR A 755 -18.51 55.43 83.85
CA THR A 755 -17.28 56.16 84.16
C THR A 755 -16.94 55.95 85.63
N LEU A 756 -15.68 55.68 85.92
CA LEU A 756 -15.14 55.55 87.27
C LEU A 756 -14.14 56.67 87.53
N GLN A 757 -14.24 57.32 88.68
CA GLN A 757 -13.35 58.40 89.09
C GLN A 757 -12.57 58.00 90.33
N SER A 758 -11.26 58.26 90.33
CA SER A 758 -10.36 57.97 91.45
C SER A 758 -9.30 59.04 91.56
N GLU A 759 -8.71 59.22 92.75
CA GLU A 759 -7.62 60.18 92.95
C GLU A 759 -6.34 59.76 92.21
N GLN A 760 -6.11 58.45 92.08
CA GLN A 760 -4.93 57.86 91.44
C GLN A 760 -5.32 56.65 90.59
N ARG A 761 -4.55 56.36 89.55
CA ARG A 761 -4.80 55.25 88.61
C ARG A 761 -4.76 53.87 89.28
N GLY A 762 -3.92 53.68 90.29
CA GLY A 762 -3.68 52.37 90.90
C GLY A 762 -3.26 51.32 89.85
N SER A 763 -3.74 50.09 90.01
CA SER A 763 -3.55 48.96 89.07
C SER A 763 -4.47 49.00 87.83
N VAL A 764 -5.31 50.04 87.68
CA VAL A 764 -6.30 50.10 86.59
C VAL A 764 -5.62 50.44 85.27
N GLN A 765 -5.84 49.63 84.25
CA GLN A 765 -5.35 49.82 82.89
C GLN A 765 -6.41 49.40 81.87
N VAL A 766 -6.24 49.77 80.60
CA VAL A 766 -7.12 49.27 79.53
C VAL A 766 -7.04 47.73 79.52
N GLY A 767 -8.21 47.09 79.54
CA GLY A 767 -8.35 45.65 79.69
C GLY A 767 -8.40 45.14 81.13
N THR A 768 -8.30 45.99 82.18
CA THR A 768 -8.53 45.54 83.57
C THR A 768 -9.96 45.00 83.71
N PRO A 769 -10.16 43.79 84.26
CA PRO A 769 -11.48 43.18 84.35
C PRO A 769 -12.35 43.88 85.40
N VAL A 770 -13.64 43.98 85.10
CA VAL A 770 -14.68 44.42 86.04
C VAL A 770 -15.43 43.20 86.54
N LEU A 771 -15.48 43.05 87.86
CA LEU A 771 -15.89 41.84 88.55
C LEU A 771 -17.17 42.08 89.35
N TYR A 772 -18.11 41.16 89.26
CA TYR A 772 -19.24 41.06 90.17
C TYR A 772 -19.22 39.68 90.83
N ARG A 773 -19.11 39.63 92.16
CA ARG A 773 -18.93 38.38 92.92
C ARG A 773 -17.81 37.49 92.35
N GLN A 774 -16.66 38.09 92.04
CA GLN A 774 -15.48 37.44 91.43
C GLN A 774 -15.67 36.92 90.00
N MET A 775 -16.84 37.13 89.37
CA MET A 775 -17.04 36.81 87.95
C MET A 775 -16.79 38.04 87.08
N GLU A 776 -16.09 37.87 85.95
CA GLU A 776 -15.84 38.94 85.00
C GLU A 776 -17.09 39.29 84.19
N VAL A 777 -17.61 40.49 84.45
CA VAL A 777 -18.83 41.02 83.83
C VAL A 777 -18.55 42.18 82.88
N GLY A 778 -17.32 42.67 82.84
CA GLY A 778 -16.91 43.77 81.97
C GLY A 778 -15.40 44.00 82.02
N GLN A 779 -14.96 45.08 81.39
CA GLN A 779 -13.56 45.49 81.38
C GLN A 779 -13.41 47.00 81.27
N VAL A 780 -12.25 47.52 81.62
CA VAL A 780 -11.86 48.92 81.40
C VAL A 780 -11.50 49.11 79.92
N THR A 781 -12.08 50.10 79.26
CA THR A 781 -11.83 50.40 77.83
C THR A 781 -10.96 51.63 77.63
N ASP A 782 -10.93 52.54 78.61
CA ASP A 782 -10.15 53.78 78.54
C ASP A 782 -9.70 54.21 79.94
N VAL A 783 -8.51 54.79 80.05
CA VAL A 783 -7.98 55.38 81.29
C VAL A 783 -7.24 56.66 80.93
N ARG A 784 -7.73 57.79 81.46
CA ARG A 784 -7.17 59.11 81.18
C ARG A 784 -7.22 60.00 82.41
N LEU A 785 -6.47 61.10 82.38
CA LEU A 785 -6.64 62.17 83.36
C LEU A 785 -7.99 62.87 83.13
N GLY A 786 -8.64 63.30 84.20
CA GLY A 786 -9.77 64.22 84.12
C GLY A 786 -9.36 65.52 83.44
N GLU A 787 -10.33 66.29 82.95
CA GLU A 787 -10.06 67.53 82.18
C GLU A 787 -9.20 68.55 82.94
N PHE A 788 -9.24 68.52 84.29
CA PHE A 788 -8.44 69.38 85.17
C PHE A 788 -7.23 68.67 85.81
N ALA A 789 -6.93 67.43 85.40
CA ALA A 789 -5.86 66.58 85.94
C ALA A 789 -5.88 66.35 87.46
N ASP A 790 -7.03 66.60 88.12
CA ASP A 790 -7.26 66.44 89.57
C ASP A 790 -7.64 65.00 89.96
N ARG A 791 -8.02 64.18 88.98
CA ARG A 791 -8.47 62.80 89.16
C ARG A 791 -8.16 61.96 87.93
N VAL A 792 -8.15 60.64 88.10
CA VAL A 792 -8.11 59.66 87.02
C VAL A 792 -9.53 59.22 86.68
N VAL A 793 -9.87 59.31 85.39
CA VAL A 793 -11.14 58.91 84.82
C VAL A 793 -10.92 57.61 84.04
N SER A 794 -11.54 56.53 84.51
CA SER A 794 -11.51 55.23 83.84
C SER A 794 -12.88 54.92 83.25
N THR A 795 -12.96 54.58 81.98
CA THR A 795 -14.20 54.13 81.36
C THR A 795 -14.29 52.62 81.45
N ILE A 796 -15.36 52.10 82.03
CA ILE A 796 -15.65 50.66 82.06
C ILE A 796 -16.78 50.32 81.08
N LYS A 797 -16.67 49.15 80.46
CA LYS A 797 -17.68 48.55 79.59
C LYS A 797 -18.18 47.27 80.24
N ILE A 798 -19.46 47.24 80.60
CA ILE A 798 -20.14 46.05 81.13
C ILE A 798 -20.85 45.33 79.98
N LYS A 799 -20.74 44.01 79.91
CA LYS A 799 -21.42 43.19 78.89
C LYS A 799 -22.94 43.40 78.99
N PRO A 800 -23.69 43.47 77.88
CA PRO A 800 -25.14 43.76 77.90
C PRO A 800 -25.92 42.86 78.86
N GLU A 801 -25.59 41.57 78.92
CA GLU A 801 -26.26 40.61 79.79
C GLU A 801 -26.06 40.88 81.30
N TYR A 802 -25.06 41.68 81.70
CA TYR A 802 -24.75 42.00 83.10
C TYR A 802 -25.01 43.46 83.46
N ALA A 803 -25.34 44.31 82.49
CA ALA A 803 -25.53 45.74 82.72
C ALA A 803 -26.61 46.05 83.77
N TYR A 804 -27.62 45.17 83.89
CA TYR A 804 -28.70 45.26 84.89
C TYR A 804 -28.21 45.12 86.35
N LEU A 805 -26.99 44.62 86.59
CA LEU A 805 -26.40 44.48 87.92
C LEU A 805 -25.91 45.82 88.49
N VAL A 806 -25.57 46.77 87.61
CA VAL A 806 -25.08 48.10 88.01
C VAL A 806 -26.27 49.00 88.34
N ARG A 807 -26.40 49.36 89.61
CA ARG A 807 -27.44 50.26 90.13
C ARG A 807 -26.84 51.62 90.42
N GLN A 808 -27.68 52.64 90.53
CA GLN A 808 -27.24 54.01 90.80
C GLN A 808 -26.43 54.14 92.11
N ASN A 809 -26.61 53.23 93.06
CA ASN A 809 -25.88 53.18 94.32
C ASN A 809 -24.82 52.06 94.38
N SER A 810 -24.45 51.45 93.24
CA SER A 810 -23.37 50.47 93.21
C SER A 810 -22.04 51.14 93.60
N VAL A 811 -21.27 50.46 94.45
CA VAL A 811 -19.94 50.91 94.88
C VAL A 811 -18.87 50.09 94.17
N PHE A 812 -17.85 50.76 93.64
CA PHE A 812 -16.76 50.15 92.89
C PHE A 812 -15.47 50.29 93.68
N TRP A 813 -14.66 49.24 93.76
CA TRP A 813 -13.35 49.31 94.39
C TRP A 813 -12.29 48.57 93.58
N ASN A 814 -11.04 48.99 93.74
CA ASN A 814 -9.90 48.32 93.15
C ASN A 814 -9.59 47.03 93.95
N VAL A 815 -9.39 45.91 93.24
CA VAL A 815 -8.85 44.67 93.79
C VAL A 815 -7.42 44.48 93.30
N SER A 816 -6.46 44.55 94.23
CA SER A 816 -5.07 44.20 93.98
C SER A 816 -4.91 42.68 93.92
N GLY A 817 -4.05 42.20 93.01
CA GLY A 817 -3.86 40.77 92.74
C GLY A 817 -3.40 39.91 93.91
N VAL A 818 -2.90 40.51 94.99
CA VAL A 818 -2.51 39.81 96.23
C VAL A 818 -3.00 40.63 97.43
N ASP A 819 -3.81 40.02 98.29
CA ASP A 819 -4.15 40.54 99.61
C ASP A 819 -3.46 39.67 100.67
N VAL A 820 -2.52 40.27 101.40
CA VAL A 820 -1.74 39.61 102.46
C VAL A 820 -2.09 40.27 103.79
N SER A 821 -2.76 39.52 104.66
CA SER A 821 -3.00 39.95 106.04
C SER A 821 -2.08 39.17 106.98
N ILE A 822 -1.21 39.87 107.73
CA ILE A 822 -0.27 39.25 108.68
C ILE A 822 -0.79 39.49 110.10
N GLY A 823 -1.16 38.43 110.80
CA GLY A 823 -1.56 38.44 112.21
C GLY A 823 -0.59 37.68 113.11
N ILE A 824 -0.76 37.83 114.43
CA ILE A 824 0.06 37.13 115.45
C ILE A 824 -0.06 35.59 115.42
N THR A 825 -1.02 35.04 114.67
CA THR A 825 -1.23 33.60 114.49
C THR A 825 -0.80 33.07 113.11
N GLY A 826 -0.32 33.93 112.20
CA GLY A 826 0.14 33.54 110.86
C GLY A 826 -0.26 34.52 109.75
N ALA A 827 0.22 34.27 108.53
CA ALA A 827 -0.14 35.04 107.33
C ALA A 827 -1.29 34.35 106.58
N ASN A 828 -2.35 35.10 106.27
CA ASN A 828 -3.43 34.67 105.39
C ASN A 828 -3.23 35.32 104.01
N ILE A 829 -3.05 34.50 102.96
CA ILE A 829 -2.83 34.96 101.59
C ILE A 829 -4.05 34.55 100.76
N LYS A 830 -4.82 35.54 100.29
CA LYS A 830 -5.88 35.31 99.30
C LYS A 830 -5.32 35.56 97.91
N ALA A 831 -5.12 34.49 97.14
CA ALA A 831 -4.70 34.58 95.74
C ALA A 831 -5.93 34.67 94.83
N GLY A 832 -5.97 35.69 93.97
CA GLY A 832 -6.96 35.81 92.89
C GLY A 832 -6.67 34.87 91.72
N THR A 833 -7.43 35.00 90.62
CA THR A 833 -7.09 34.31 89.35
C THR A 833 -5.75 34.82 88.80
N ILE A 834 -5.04 34.00 88.01
CA ILE A 834 -3.75 34.35 87.40
C ILE A 834 -3.84 35.68 86.63
N ASP A 835 -4.97 35.98 85.98
CA ASP A 835 -5.19 37.24 85.27
C ASP A 835 -5.35 38.44 86.23
N SER A 836 -6.08 38.30 87.35
CA SER A 836 -6.21 39.34 88.38
C SER A 836 -4.90 39.63 89.13
N LEU A 837 -4.00 38.64 89.19
CA LEU A 837 -2.66 38.75 89.77
C LEU A 837 -1.76 39.71 88.99
N VAL A 838 -1.93 39.77 87.66
CA VAL A 838 -1.10 40.57 86.74
C VAL A 838 -1.77 41.89 86.37
N ARG A 839 -3.09 41.90 86.13
CA ARG A 839 -3.83 43.08 85.63
C ARG A 839 -4.60 43.85 86.70
N GLY A 840 -4.65 43.35 87.94
CA GLY A 840 -5.59 43.82 88.97
C GLY A 840 -7.05 43.55 88.55
N GLY A 841 -7.99 44.17 89.23
CA GLY A 841 -9.40 44.16 88.84
C GLY A 841 -10.18 45.29 89.49
N ILE A 842 -11.40 45.51 89.02
CA ILE A 842 -12.35 46.42 89.66
C ILE A 842 -13.56 45.59 90.06
N ALA A 843 -13.83 45.46 91.36
CA ALA A 843 -15.03 44.77 91.82
C ALA A 843 -16.11 45.78 92.21
N PHE A 844 -17.37 45.37 92.10
CA PHE A 844 -18.48 46.17 92.58
C PHE A 844 -19.55 45.33 93.27
N SER A 845 -20.29 45.98 94.16
CA SER A 845 -21.48 45.43 94.80
C SER A 845 -22.52 46.53 95.00
N THR A 846 -23.75 46.12 95.29
CA THR A 846 -24.87 47.03 95.52
C THR A 846 -25.35 46.86 96.95
N PRO A 847 -25.46 47.94 97.76
CA PRO A 847 -25.91 47.87 99.15
C PRO A 847 -27.26 47.18 99.34
N GLU A 848 -27.43 46.45 100.45
CA GLU A 848 -28.72 45.86 100.84
C GLU A 848 -29.68 46.96 101.34
N GLN A 849 -30.79 47.15 100.63
CA GLN A 849 -31.85 48.11 100.97
C GLN A 849 -33.22 47.47 100.74
N SER A 850 -34.24 47.98 101.44
CA SER A 850 -35.62 47.50 101.33
C SER A 850 -36.24 47.72 99.94
N GLN A 851 -35.69 48.63 99.13
CA GLN A 851 -36.09 48.88 97.74
C GLN A 851 -34.85 48.89 96.84
N ILE A 852 -34.93 48.19 95.69
CA ILE A 852 -33.83 48.10 94.72
C ILE A 852 -33.79 49.38 93.88
N PRO A 853 -32.66 50.13 93.87
CA PRO A 853 -32.55 51.33 93.05
C PRO A 853 -32.58 51.02 91.54
N PRO A 854 -32.95 52.01 90.70
CA PRO A 854 -32.98 51.82 89.26
C PRO A 854 -31.59 51.50 88.70
N ALA A 855 -31.56 50.82 87.55
CA ALA A 855 -30.32 50.55 86.83
C ALA A 855 -29.61 51.87 86.48
N ALA A 856 -28.28 51.87 86.55
CA ALA A 856 -27.49 53.02 86.18
C ALA A 856 -27.61 53.27 84.66
N LYS A 857 -27.72 54.55 84.27
CA LYS A 857 -27.78 54.93 82.86
C LYS A 857 -26.37 54.88 82.24
N ARG A 858 -26.29 54.72 80.91
CA ARG A 858 -25.02 54.83 80.17
C ARG A 858 -24.33 56.15 80.50
N GLY A 859 -23.02 56.09 80.77
CA GLY A 859 -22.19 57.25 81.13
C GLY A 859 -22.32 57.71 82.57
N HIS A 860 -23.11 57.03 83.42
CA HIS A 860 -23.18 57.34 84.85
C HIS A 860 -21.80 57.20 85.49
N SER A 861 -21.47 58.15 86.37
CA SER A 861 -20.15 58.24 86.98
C SER A 861 -20.18 57.74 88.41
N PHE A 862 -19.27 56.85 88.76
CA PHE A 862 -19.07 56.31 90.11
C PHE A 862 -17.69 56.68 90.65
N TYR A 863 -17.55 56.68 91.98
CA TYR A 863 -16.24 56.75 92.60
C TYR A 863 -15.63 55.33 92.69
N LEU A 864 -14.36 55.21 92.32
CA LEU A 864 -13.58 53.98 92.45
C LEU A 864 -12.75 54.07 93.74
N TYR A 865 -13.18 53.33 94.74
CA TYR A 865 -12.50 53.25 96.03
C TYR A 865 -11.19 52.45 95.91
N PRO A 866 -10.13 52.84 96.65
CA PRO A 866 -8.85 52.13 96.59
C PRO A 866 -8.91 50.71 97.19
N ARG A 867 -9.84 50.45 98.12
CA ARG A 867 -10.07 49.14 98.76
C ARG A 867 -11.55 48.99 99.15
N ALA A 868 -12.00 47.76 99.38
CA ALA A 868 -13.34 47.46 99.89
C ALA A 868 -13.44 47.69 101.40
N ASP A 869 -14.61 48.15 101.85
CA ASP A 869 -15.06 47.99 103.23
C ASP A 869 -15.50 46.53 103.47
N GLU A 870 -15.32 46.02 104.69
CA GLU A 870 -15.68 44.64 105.05
C GLU A 870 -17.17 44.34 104.79
N SER A 871 -18.04 45.33 104.97
CA SER A 871 -19.48 45.20 104.74
C SER A 871 -19.85 44.99 103.26
N TRP A 872 -19.12 45.60 102.33
CA TRP A 872 -19.46 45.62 100.90
C TRP A 872 -19.35 44.23 100.25
N VAL A 873 -18.44 43.41 100.76
CA VAL A 873 -18.18 42.05 100.26
C VAL A 873 -19.19 41.04 100.81
N GLN A 874 -19.88 41.38 101.91
CA GLN A 874 -20.89 40.51 102.55
C GLN A 874 -22.30 40.71 101.99
N TRP A 875 -22.58 41.81 101.28
CA TRP A 875 -23.90 42.10 100.73
C TRP A 875 -24.37 41.03 99.72
N ARG A 876 -25.61 40.59 99.89
CA ARG A 876 -26.30 39.59 99.06
C ARG A 876 -27.54 40.16 98.40
N THR A 877 -27.55 41.45 98.07
CA THR A 877 -28.66 42.16 97.42
C THR A 877 -29.21 41.37 96.21
N PRO A 878 -30.50 40.99 96.23
CA PRO A 878 -31.12 40.26 95.15
C PRO A 878 -31.44 41.23 94.00
N ILE A 879 -30.76 41.09 92.86
CA ILE A 879 -30.99 41.89 91.66
C ILE A 879 -31.55 40.96 90.56
N PRO A 880 -32.87 41.03 90.26
CA PRO A 880 -33.46 40.17 89.23
C PRO A 880 -32.98 40.56 87.84
N LYS A 881 -32.81 39.56 86.96
CA LYS A 881 -32.59 39.77 85.53
C LYS A 881 -33.85 40.41 84.92
N PRO A 882 -33.71 41.46 84.08
CA PRO A 882 -34.83 42.09 83.40
C PRO A 882 -35.47 41.17 82.36
#